data_AF-A0ABD1QMX9-F1
#
_entry.id   AF-A0ABD1QMX9-F1
#
_cell.length_a   1.000
_cell.length_b   1.000
_cell.length_c   1.000
_cell.angle_alpha   90.00
_cell.angle_beta   90.00
_cell.angle_gamma   90.00
#
_symmetry.space_group_name_H-M   'P 1'
#
loop_
_entity.id
_entity.type
_entity.pdbx_description
1 polymer ?
#
loop_
_entity_poly.entity_id
_entity_poly.type
_entity_poly.pdbx_seq_one_letter_code
_entity_poly.pdbx_strand_id
1 'polypeptide(L)'
;MALAKNTVFLFCYILCITLTNFGLNFRPVFAQTPAFACDVSSNPGLKNFSFCDVSLDVKTRVDDLVKRLTLQEKIGFVVNGAKGVSSLGIPDYEWWSEALHGVSYIGPGTKFTSLVPGATSFPQVLLTGATFNESLFELIGKVVSTEARAMHNVGLAGLTFWSPNINIFRDPRWGRGQETPGEDPVLSSKYGAAYVRGLQQRDDGDKDRLKVAACCKHYTAYDVDSWKGNLRYSFNAVVTQQDLDDTFQPPFKSCVLDGNVASVMCSYNQVNGKPTCGDPDLLAGVIRGQWKLNGYIVSDCDSLKEMFYSQNYTKTPEETAALAIKSGLDLNCGSFLTDHTQAAIDRGLLNETDVNKAISNNFATLMRLGFFDGDPSKQLYGNLGPKDVCTPANQELAREVAREGIVLLKNTEGSLPLSPTAIKSLAVIGPNANVTKTMIGNYEGTPCKYTTPLQGLTASVATVYQPGCADVSCATAQVEEAKKVAAAADAVVLIMGSDLSIEAEAKDRLDITLPGQQSILVTAVANVSKGPVILVIMSGGGMDVQFAKDDPKITSILWVGFPGEAGGAAIADVIFGYYNPSGRLPMTWYPQSYVDKVPMTNMNMRPDPATGYPGRTYRFYTGSTIFSFGDGLSYSQFNHHLVHAPNLVSVPLDEGHVCRSSKCNSIDAIEETCKNLAFDIDLRVKNVGKNGRK
;
A
#
# COMPACT_ATOMS: atom_id res chain seq x y z
N MET A 1 -31.68 -69.49 19.86
CA MET A 1 -30.43 -70.27 20.00
C MET A 1 -29.62 -70.05 18.73
N ALA A 2 -28.32 -69.79 18.87
CA ALA A 2 -27.38 -69.30 17.84
C ALA A 2 -27.54 -67.82 17.43
N LEU A 3 -27.08 -66.91 18.30
CA LEU A 3 -26.21 -65.76 18.00
C LEU A 3 -26.00 -64.93 19.28
N ALA A 4 -25.41 -65.56 20.30
CA ALA A 4 -25.06 -64.90 21.56
C ALA A 4 -23.75 -65.52 22.04
N LYS A 5 -22.64 -65.15 21.40
CA LYS A 5 -21.27 -65.46 21.88
C LYS A 5 -20.12 -64.70 21.22
N ASN A 6 -20.37 -63.67 20.40
CA ASN A 6 -19.29 -62.90 19.71
C ASN A 6 -19.27 -61.38 19.98
N THR A 7 -19.97 -60.89 21.00
CA THR A 7 -20.06 -59.44 21.26
C THR A 7 -19.37 -58.97 22.55
N VAL A 8 -18.75 -59.87 23.32
CA VAL A 8 -18.11 -59.51 24.61
C VAL A 8 -16.57 -59.45 24.52
N PHE A 9 -15.94 -60.07 23.52
CA PHE A 9 -14.48 -60.04 23.38
C PHE A 9 -13.95 -58.81 22.61
N LEU A 10 -14.77 -58.14 21.79
CA LEU A 10 -14.33 -56.96 21.03
C LEU A 10 -14.39 -55.66 21.84
N PHE A 11 -15.15 -55.63 22.94
CA PHE A 11 -15.30 -54.42 23.76
C PHE A 11 -14.23 -54.26 24.85
N CYS A 12 -13.59 -55.35 25.30
CA CYS A 12 -12.49 -55.28 26.28
C CYS A 12 -11.12 -54.97 25.66
N TYR A 13 -10.91 -55.26 24.37
CA TYR A 13 -9.62 -54.97 23.70
C TYR A 13 -9.51 -53.49 23.27
N ILE A 14 -10.64 -52.82 23.01
CA ILE A 14 -10.68 -51.39 22.63
C ILE A 14 -10.57 -50.47 23.86
N LEU A 15 -10.96 -50.94 25.05
CA LEU A 15 -10.86 -50.14 26.29
C LEU A 15 -9.48 -50.20 26.95
N CYS A 16 -8.66 -51.22 26.68
CA CYS A 16 -7.27 -51.28 27.17
C CYS A 16 -6.26 -50.56 26.25
N ILE A 17 -6.59 -50.30 24.98
CA ILE A 17 -5.70 -49.55 24.06
C ILE A 17 -5.95 -48.03 24.15
N THR A 18 -7.07 -47.61 24.74
CA THR A 18 -7.43 -46.19 24.92
C THR A 18 -6.98 -45.58 26.25
N LEU A 19 -6.43 -46.37 27.18
CA LEU A 19 -5.96 -45.91 28.50
C LEU A 19 -4.44 -45.95 28.71
N THR A 20 -3.64 -46.40 27.74
CA THR A 20 -2.16 -46.41 27.84
C THR A 20 -1.44 -45.39 26.96
N ASN A 21 -2.16 -44.49 26.26
CA ASN A 21 -1.56 -43.43 25.44
C ASN A 21 -1.82 -42.00 25.92
N PHE A 22 -2.48 -41.79 27.06
CA PHE A 22 -2.55 -40.48 27.71
C PHE A 22 -1.48 -40.35 28.81
N GLY A 23 -0.22 -40.54 28.41
CA GLY A 23 0.86 -39.84 29.09
C GLY A 23 0.75 -38.38 28.70
N LEU A 24 0.12 -37.56 29.55
CA LEU A 24 0.23 -36.10 29.51
C LEU A 24 1.71 -35.73 29.70
N ASN A 25 2.48 -35.82 28.61
CA ASN A 25 3.71 -35.08 28.48
C ASN A 25 3.31 -33.62 28.32
N PHE A 26 3.10 -32.95 29.45
CA PHE A 26 3.38 -31.52 29.54
C PHE A 26 4.87 -31.36 29.26
N ARG A 27 5.27 -31.40 27.99
CA ARG A 27 6.46 -30.68 27.58
C ARG A 27 6.10 -29.23 27.78
N PRO A 28 6.76 -28.49 28.68
CA PRO A 28 6.65 -27.05 28.63
C PRO A 28 7.04 -26.69 27.20
N VAL A 29 6.18 -25.98 26.48
CA VAL A 29 6.66 -25.20 25.35
C VAL A 29 7.53 -24.13 25.98
N PHE A 30 8.79 -24.49 26.27
CA PHE A 30 9.82 -23.51 26.51
C PHE A 30 9.81 -22.68 25.23
N ALA A 31 9.44 -21.40 25.35
CA ALA A 31 9.69 -20.43 24.31
C ALA A 31 11.16 -20.60 23.93
N GLN A 32 11.44 -21.13 22.73
CA GLN A 32 12.80 -21.13 22.22
C GLN A 32 13.22 -19.66 22.21
N THR A 33 14.19 -19.31 23.03
CA THR A 33 14.78 -17.98 23.00
C THR A 33 15.28 -17.75 21.59
N PRO A 34 14.88 -16.65 20.91
CA PRO A 34 15.30 -16.42 19.54
C PRO A 34 16.83 -16.40 19.45
N ALA A 35 17.39 -17.05 18.43
CA ALA A 35 18.82 -16.95 18.15
C ALA A 35 19.09 -15.63 17.42
N PHE A 36 20.00 -14.81 17.95
CA PHE A 36 20.37 -13.51 17.38
C PHE A 36 21.76 -13.58 16.77
N ALA A 37 21.94 -12.98 15.59
CA ALA A 37 23.26 -12.88 14.97
C ALA A 37 24.19 -12.05 15.87
N CYS A 38 25.44 -12.48 15.98
CA CYS A 38 26.45 -11.82 16.80
C CYS A 38 26.09 -11.67 18.29
N ASP A 39 25.24 -12.53 18.85
CA ASP A 39 25.05 -12.58 20.31
C ASP A 39 26.26 -13.22 21.01
N VAL A 40 27.26 -12.38 21.26
CA VAL A 40 28.49 -12.75 21.98
C VAL A 40 28.24 -13.18 23.43
N SER A 41 27.04 -12.92 23.97
CA SER A 41 26.69 -13.29 25.34
C SER A 41 26.34 -14.77 25.42
N SER A 42 25.57 -15.27 24.46
CA SER A 42 25.26 -16.70 24.34
C SER A 42 26.37 -17.49 23.65
N ASN A 43 27.12 -16.88 22.73
CA ASN A 43 28.27 -17.50 22.07
C ASN A 43 29.50 -16.58 22.05
N PRO A 44 30.36 -16.62 23.09
CA PRO A 44 31.55 -15.76 23.20
C PRO A 44 32.57 -15.91 22.07
N GLY A 45 32.51 -16.99 21.27
CA GLY A 45 33.38 -17.19 20.12
C GLY A 45 33.11 -16.22 18.97
N LEU A 46 31.89 -15.67 18.87
CA LEU A 46 31.48 -14.75 17.81
C LEU A 46 32.24 -13.41 17.86
N LYS A 47 32.80 -13.03 19.03
CA LYS A 47 33.61 -11.81 19.19
C LYS A 47 34.86 -11.78 18.31
N ASN A 48 35.30 -12.94 17.82
CA ASN A 48 36.48 -13.06 16.96
C ASN A 48 36.17 -12.75 15.49
N PHE A 49 34.90 -12.53 15.13
CA PHE A 49 34.49 -12.14 13.80
C PHE A 49 34.35 -10.62 13.72
N SER A 50 35.08 -9.97 12.82
CA SER A 50 35.05 -8.52 12.67
C SER A 50 33.65 -8.03 12.27
N PHE A 51 32.86 -8.81 11.54
CA PHE A 51 31.48 -8.45 11.23
C PHE A 51 30.56 -8.36 12.48
N CYS A 52 30.97 -8.90 13.62
CA CYS A 52 30.27 -8.76 14.91
C CYS A 52 30.79 -7.61 15.79
N ASP A 53 31.85 -6.89 15.38
CA ASP A 53 32.35 -5.73 16.10
C ASP A 53 31.58 -4.47 15.68
N VAL A 54 30.66 -4.03 16.55
CA VAL A 54 29.80 -2.86 16.32
C VAL A 54 30.55 -1.53 16.35
N SER A 55 31.83 -1.51 16.72
CA SER A 55 32.67 -0.30 16.65
C SER A 55 33.24 -0.04 15.25
N LEU A 56 33.19 -1.04 14.36
CA LEU A 56 33.64 -0.94 12.98
C LEU A 56 32.54 -0.38 12.08
N ASP A 57 32.94 0.31 11.01
CA ASP A 57 32.00 0.80 10.00
C ASP A 57 31.31 -0.36 9.25
N VAL A 58 30.14 -0.07 8.69
CA VAL A 58 29.31 -1.05 7.98
C VAL A 58 30.07 -1.73 6.83
N LYS A 59 30.88 -0.98 6.08
CA LYS A 59 31.60 -1.53 4.93
C LYS A 59 32.63 -2.55 5.39
N THR A 60 33.41 -2.24 6.43
CA THR A 60 34.40 -3.15 7.00
C THR A 60 33.75 -4.45 7.50
N ARG A 61 32.59 -4.34 8.17
CA ARG A 61 31.83 -5.51 8.66
C ARG A 61 31.29 -6.37 7.52
N VAL A 62 30.74 -5.74 6.47
CA VAL A 62 30.24 -6.44 5.27
C VAL A 62 31.38 -7.14 4.53
N ASP A 63 32.51 -6.47 4.33
CA ASP A 63 33.68 -7.04 3.65
C ASP A 63 34.22 -8.27 4.37
N ASP A 64 34.23 -8.28 5.71
CA ASP A 64 34.62 -9.45 6.52
C ASP A 64 33.60 -10.59 6.38
N LEU A 65 32.31 -10.30 6.47
CA LEU A 65 31.25 -11.30 6.34
C LEU A 65 31.28 -11.98 4.96
N VAL A 66 31.31 -11.21 3.87
CA VAL A 66 31.29 -11.75 2.50
C VAL A 66 32.52 -12.63 2.21
N LYS A 67 33.68 -12.31 2.79
CA LYS A 67 34.91 -13.12 2.66
C LYS A 67 34.83 -14.48 3.35
N ARG A 68 33.98 -14.62 4.38
CA ARG A 68 33.86 -15.85 5.17
C ARG A 68 32.89 -16.86 4.56
N LEU A 69 31.94 -16.39 3.74
CA LEU A 69 30.93 -17.23 3.13
C LEU A 69 31.52 -18.06 1.98
N THR A 70 31.12 -19.31 1.90
CA THR A 70 31.25 -20.14 0.71
C THR A 70 30.33 -19.63 -0.39
N LEU A 71 30.59 -20.00 -1.66
CA LEU A 71 29.72 -19.64 -2.77
C LEU A 71 28.27 -20.08 -2.56
N GLN A 72 28.05 -21.28 -2.02
CA GLN A 72 26.70 -21.79 -1.76
C GLN A 72 25.96 -20.98 -0.69
N GLU A 73 26.65 -20.58 0.38
CA GLU A 73 26.06 -19.69 1.38
C GLU A 73 25.74 -18.31 0.79
N LYS A 74 26.63 -17.76 -0.07
CA LYS A 74 26.37 -16.49 -0.79
C LYS A 74 25.11 -16.56 -1.65
N ILE A 75 24.93 -17.65 -2.39
CA ILE A 75 23.72 -17.89 -3.19
C ILE A 75 22.48 -17.96 -2.28
N GLY A 76 22.60 -18.52 -1.08
CA GLY A 76 21.51 -18.51 -0.08
C GLY A 76 21.09 -17.14 0.44
N PHE A 77 21.89 -16.08 0.21
CA PHE A 77 21.61 -14.70 0.64
C PHE A 77 21.15 -13.75 -0.48
N VAL A 78 20.93 -14.25 -1.71
CA VAL A 78 20.30 -13.48 -2.80
C VAL A 78 18.81 -13.77 -2.95
N VAL A 79 18.18 -14.40 -1.96
CA VAL A 79 16.73 -14.69 -1.93
C VAL A 79 16.07 -14.23 -0.64
N ASN A 80 14.75 -14.03 -0.68
CA ASN A 80 14.00 -13.54 0.49
C ASN A 80 13.99 -14.52 1.68
N GLY A 81 13.91 -15.83 1.41
CA GLY A 81 13.96 -16.88 2.43
C GLY A 81 15.41 -17.27 2.75
N ALA A 82 16.20 -16.34 3.27
CA ALA A 82 17.63 -16.54 3.48
C ALA A 82 17.92 -17.54 4.60
N LYS A 83 18.72 -18.56 4.29
CA LYS A 83 19.14 -19.56 5.27
C LYS A 83 20.33 -19.07 6.08
N GLY A 84 20.27 -19.33 7.39
CA GLY A 84 21.32 -19.00 8.32
C GLY A 84 22.60 -19.80 8.08
N VAL A 85 23.70 -19.30 8.63
CA VAL A 85 25.01 -19.94 8.62
C VAL A 85 25.42 -20.22 10.06
N SER A 86 25.14 -21.43 10.52
CA SER A 86 25.34 -21.84 11.92
C SER A 86 26.80 -21.76 12.37
N SER A 87 27.76 -22.04 11.48
CA SER A 87 29.20 -21.93 11.72
C SER A 87 29.65 -20.48 12.00
N LEU A 88 28.91 -19.50 11.49
CA LEU A 88 29.14 -18.07 11.70
C LEU A 88 28.16 -17.46 12.72
N GLY A 89 27.27 -18.26 13.31
CA GLY A 89 26.25 -17.79 14.25
C GLY A 89 25.20 -16.88 13.62
N ILE A 90 24.89 -17.07 12.33
CA ILE A 90 23.89 -16.28 11.60
C ILE A 90 22.59 -17.09 11.53
N PRO A 91 21.45 -16.59 12.04
CA PRO A 91 20.17 -17.27 11.96
C PRO A 91 19.51 -17.10 10.58
N ASP A 92 18.47 -17.87 10.30
CA ASP A 92 17.59 -17.65 9.14
C ASP A 92 17.01 -16.23 9.19
N TYR A 93 16.85 -15.60 8.03
CA TYR A 93 16.22 -14.29 7.91
C TYR A 93 15.22 -14.28 6.76
N GLU A 94 14.05 -13.73 7.02
CA GLU A 94 13.00 -13.56 6.02
C GLU A 94 12.87 -12.08 5.65
N TRP A 95 13.15 -11.77 4.38
CA TRP A 95 13.10 -10.41 3.86
C TRP A 95 11.68 -9.93 3.56
N TRP A 96 10.78 -10.85 3.24
CA TRP A 96 9.42 -10.54 2.80
C TRP A 96 8.47 -10.33 3.99
N SER A 97 8.39 -9.09 4.44
CA SER A 97 7.29 -8.59 5.28
C SER A 97 6.57 -7.46 4.56
N GLU A 98 5.31 -7.20 4.91
CA GLU A 98 4.48 -6.15 4.29
C GLU A 98 3.98 -5.17 5.35
N ALA A 99 3.88 -3.90 4.97
CA ALA A 99 3.51 -2.80 5.85
C ALA A 99 2.72 -1.71 5.11
N LEU A 100 1.81 -2.08 4.20
CA LEU A 100 1.20 -1.12 3.27
C LEU A 100 0.42 -0.02 4.00
N HIS A 101 -0.39 -0.40 5.00
CA HIS A 101 -1.19 0.50 5.82
C HIS A 101 -1.33 -0.04 7.27
N GLY A 102 -0.29 -0.69 7.76
CA GLY A 102 -0.28 -1.48 9.00
C GLY A 102 0.63 -2.69 8.84
N VAL A 103 1.12 -3.26 9.94
CA VAL A 103 1.91 -4.51 9.87
C VAL A 103 1.02 -5.63 9.33
N SER A 104 1.46 -6.33 8.27
CA SER A 104 0.63 -7.28 7.52
C SER A 104 1.04 -8.74 7.73
N TYR A 105 0.09 -9.67 7.55
CA TYR A 105 0.37 -11.11 7.47
C TYR A 105 0.65 -11.58 6.03
N ILE A 106 0.64 -10.68 5.05
CA ILE A 106 1.03 -11.02 3.68
C ILE A 106 2.56 -11.19 3.65
N GLY A 107 2.98 -12.30 3.05
CA GLY A 107 4.36 -12.76 3.10
C GLY A 107 4.68 -13.58 4.37
N PRO A 108 5.80 -14.32 4.36
CA PRO A 108 6.20 -15.21 5.46
C PRO A 108 6.89 -14.51 6.66
N GLY A 109 7.32 -13.25 6.51
CA GLY A 109 8.18 -12.55 7.48
C GLY A 109 7.50 -12.05 8.75
N THR A 110 6.17 -11.99 8.77
CA THR A 110 5.38 -11.49 9.91
C THR A 110 4.33 -12.51 10.33
N LYS A 111 4.11 -12.66 11.64
CA LYS A 111 3.14 -13.60 12.22
C LYS A 111 2.35 -12.97 13.36
N PHE A 112 1.03 -13.12 13.31
CA PHE A 112 0.14 -12.82 14.44
C PHE A 112 -0.10 -14.07 15.28
N THR A 113 -0.03 -13.94 16.60
CA THR A 113 -0.18 -15.05 17.55
C THR A 113 -0.96 -14.60 18.79
N SER A 114 -1.18 -15.47 19.78
CA SER A 114 -1.77 -15.04 21.04
C SER A 114 -0.94 -13.99 21.80
N LEU A 115 0.37 -13.87 21.52
CA LEU A 115 1.24 -12.88 22.13
C LEU A 115 1.04 -11.47 21.56
N VAL A 116 0.87 -11.39 20.23
CA VAL A 116 0.49 -10.17 19.50
C VAL A 116 -0.63 -10.56 18.53
N PRO A 117 -1.90 -10.45 18.93
CA PRO A 117 -3.03 -10.97 18.15
C PRO A 117 -3.44 -10.06 16.99
N GLY A 118 -2.99 -8.81 17.00
CA GLY A 118 -3.26 -7.83 15.96
C GLY A 118 -2.30 -6.65 16.03
N ALA A 119 -2.39 -5.79 15.02
CA ALA A 119 -1.67 -4.53 14.86
C ALA A 119 -2.63 -3.47 14.30
N THR A 120 -2.29 -2.19 14.44
CA THR A 120 -3.18 -1.11 13.98
C THR A 120 -3.33 -1.16 12.46
N SER A 121 -4.58 -1.23 11.99
CA SER A 121 -4.90 -1.22 10.56
C SER A 121 -5.47 0.14 10.17
N PHE A 122 -4.62 0.96 9.55
CA PHE A 122 -4.98 2.27 9.01
C PHE A 122 -5.88 2.13 7.77
N PRO A 123 -6.50 3.23 7.32
CA PRO A 123 -7.13 3.26 6.01
C PRO A 123 -6.18 2.87 4.89
N GLN A 124 -6.74 2.28 3.84
CA GLN A 124 -5.98 1.94 2.64
C GLN A 124 -5.36 3.21 2.02
N VAL A 125 -4.22 3.06 1.34
CA VAL A 125 -3.34 4.16 0.95
C VAL A 125 -4.06 5.23 0.14
N LEU A 126 -4.98 4.86 -0.75
CA LEU A 126 -5.71 5.84 -1.55
C LEU A 126 -6.60 6.78 -0.71
N LEU A 127 -7.21 6.28 0.39
CA LEU A 127 -7.92 7.16 1.32
C LEU A 127 -6.96 8.01 2.14
N THR A 128 -5.81 7.44 2.51
CA THR A 128 -4.75 8.20 3.18
C THR A 128 -4.27 9.34 2.27
N GLY A 129 -4.04 9.11 0.98
CA GLY A 129 -3.69 10.15 0.00
C GLY A 129 -4.71 11.29 -0.10
N ALA A 130 -6.00 10.98 0.13
CA ALA A 130 -7.09 11.95 0.14
C ALA A 130 -7.01 12.99 1.27
N THR A 131 -6.17 12.75 2.29
CA THR A 131 -5.90 13.70 3.38
C THR A 131 -5.05 14.89 2.93
N PHE A 132 -4.22 14.70 1.88
CA PHE A 132 -3.17 15.65 1.47
C PHE A 132 -2.28 16.13 2.64
N ASN A 133 -2.08 15.28 3.65
CA ASN A 133 -1.39 15.61 4.89
C ASN A 133 -0.03 14.86 4.99
N GLU A 134 1.05 15.50 4.55
CA GLU A 134 2.40 14.91 4.57
C GLU A 134 2.86 14.49 5.98
N SER A 135 2.47 15.26 7.01
CA SER A 135 2.82 14.93 8.40
C SER A 135 2.13 13.65 8.86
N LEU A 136 0.89 13.42 8.41
CA LEU A 136 0.14 12.22 8.71
C LEU A 136 0.74 10.98 8.02
N PHE A 137 1.21 11.12 6.78
CA PHE A 137 1.90 10.04 6.07
C PHE A 137 3.13 9.55 6.86
N GLU A 138 3.95 10.48 7.34
CA GLU A 138 5.11 10.16 8.17
C GLU A 138 4.71 9.55 9.52
N LEU A 139 3.66 10.06 10.16
CA LEU A 139 3.19 9.58 11.45
C LEU A 139 2.66 8.14 11.38
N ILE A 140 1.93 7.77 10.31
CA ILE A 140 1.50 6.38 10.10
C ILE A 140 2.74 5.48 10.00
N GLY A 141 3.73 5.84 9.19
CA GLY A 141 4.97 5.08 9.08
C GLY A 141 5.69 4.90 10.43
N LYS A 142 5.68 5.93 11.31
CA LYS A 142 6.27 5.86 12.66
C LYS A 142 5.53 4.88 13.58
N VAL A 143 4.21 4.83 13.51
CA VAL A 143 3.43 3.85 14.27
C VAL A 143 3.74 2.45 13.75
N VAL A 144 3.65 2.23 12.44
CA VAL A 144 3.87 0.92 11.82
C VAL A 144 5.28 0.39 12.11
N SER A 145 6.31 1.22 12.03
CA SER A 145 7.68 0.80 12.38
C SER A 145 7.87 0.50 13.86
N THR A 146 7.15 1.19 14.74
CA THR A 146 7.17 0.90 16.20
C THR A 146 6.53 -0.44 16.49
N GLU A 147 5.36 -0.72 15.91
CA GLU A 147 4.68 -2.01 16.07
C GLU A 147 5.48 -3.16 15.45
N ALA A 148 6.09 -2.93 14.28
CA ALA A 148 7.01 -3.88 13.66
C ALA A 148 8.21 -4.21 14.56
N ARG A 149 8.84 -3.21 15.20
CA ARG A 149 9.94 -3.44 16.15
C ARG A 149 9.49 -4.17 17.40
N ALA A 150 8.32 -3.82 17.92
CA ALA A 150 7.71 -4.54 19.05
C ALA A 150 7.48 -6.03 18.73
N MET A 151 6.98 -6.33 17.52
CA MET A 151 6.80 -7.70 17.04
C MET A 151 8.13 -8.41 16.77
N HIS A 152 9.11 -7.72 16.20
CA HIS A 152 10.46 -8.27 15.95
C HIS A 152 11.14 -8.72 17.24
N ASN A 153 11.09 -7.91 18.30
CA ASN A 153 11.72 -8.21 19.59
C ASN A 153 11.17 -9.49 20.25
N VAL A 154 9.97 -9.92 19.88
CA VAL A 154 9.36 -11.18 20.34
C VAL A 154 9.36 -12.29 19.29
N GLY A 155 10.13 -12.12 18.20
CA GLY A 155 10.33 -13.13 17.16
C GLY A 155 9.14 -13.29 16.20
N LEU A 156 8.29 -12.27 16.07
CA LEU A 156 7.07 -12.31 15.26
C LEU A 156 7.15 -11.50 13.96
N ALA A 157 8.22 -10.74 13.72
CA ALA A 157 8.42 -9.97 12.50
C ALA A 157 9.89 -9.88 12.09
N GLY A 158 10.13 -9.73 10.78
CA GLY A 158 11.41 -9.28 10.23
C GLY A 158 11.66 -7.79 10.46
N LEU A 159 12.68 -7.24 9.80
CA LEU A 159 13.04 -5.81 9.86
C LEU A 159 12.97 -5.10 8.50
N THR A 160 12.52 -5.79 7.46
CA THR A 160 12.40 -5.31 6.08
C THR A 160 10.97 -5.43 5.61
N PHE A 161 10.39 -4.33 5.15
CA PHE A 161 8.99 -4.23 4.77
C PHE A 161 8.86 -3.71 3.35
N TRP A 162 8.18 -4.45 2.48
CA TRP A 162 8.05 -4.11 1.07
C TRP A 162 6.93 -3.12 0.79
N SER A 163 7.05 -1.95 1.42
CA SER A 163 6.10 -0.85 1.32
C SER A 163 6.86 0.48 1.39
N PRO A 164 6.38 1.57 0.76
CA PRO A 164 5.04 1.75 0.15
C PRO A 164 4.92 1.35 -1.33
N ASN A 165 3.68 1.15 -1.79
CA ASN A 165 3.32 1.20 -3.21
C ASN A 165 3.13 2.67 -3.64
N ILE A 166 3.92 3.13 -4.60
CA ILE A 166 3.97 4.52 -5.07
C ILE A 166 3.79 4.64 -6.58
N ASN A 167 3.24 3.59 -7.21
CA ASN A 167 2.82 3.65 -8.59
C ASN A 167 1.69 4.68 -8.77
N ILE A 168 1.60 5.25 -9.97
CA ILE A 168 0.53 6.17 -10.32
C ILE A 168 -0.76 5.39 -10.56
N PHE A 169 -1.87 5.76 -9.91
CA PHE A 169 -3.19 5.22 -10.21
C PHE A 169 -3.74 5.80 -11.51
N ARG A 170 -3.09 5.42 -12.62
CA ARG A 170 -3.21 6.05 -13.93
C ARG A 170 -4.52 5.69 -14.66
N ASP A 171 -5.00 4.46 -14.49
CA ASP A 171 -6.27 4.01 -15.06
C ASP A 171 -7.22 3.61 -13.92
N PRO A 172 -8.46 4.13 -13.87
CA PRO A 172 -9.36 3.91 -12.75
C PRO A 172 -9.73 2.44 -12.57
N ARG A 173 -9.54 1.59 -13.58
CA ARG A 173 -9.87 0.16 -13.50
C ARG A 173 -8.82 -0.69 -12.79
N TRP A 174 -7.62 -0.16 -12.55
CA TRP A 174 -6.53 -0.94 -11.97
C TRP A 174 -6.89 -1.46 -10.56
N GLY A 175 -6.85 -2.78 -10.39
CA GLY A 175 -7.31 -3.46 -9.18
C GLY A 175 -6.50 -3.12 -7.92
N ARG A 176 -5.24 -2.71 -8.12
CA ARG A 176 -4.31 -2.29 -7.04
C ARG A 176 -4.18 -0.78 -6.91
N GLY A 177 -4.98 0.01 -7.65
CA GLY A 177 -5.00 1.46 -7.49
C GLY A 177 -5.33 1.93 -6.07
N GLN A 178 -6.06 1.11 -5.32
CA GLN A 178 -6.32 1.31 -3.89
C GLN A 178 -5.02 1.40 -3.06
N GLU A 179 -3.97 0.69 -3.46
CA GLU A 179 -2.70 0.62 -2.73
C GLU A 179 -1.83 1.86 -2.92
N THR A 180 -2.23 2.80 -3.77
CA THR A 180 -1.41 3.97 -4.13
C THR A 180 -2.03 5.26 -3.63
N PRO A 181 -1.25 6.34 -3.48
CA PRO A 181 -1.75 7.61 -2.97
C PRO A 181 -2.52 8.42 -4.02
N GLY A 182 -2.79 7.88 -5.23
CA GLY A 182 -3.60 8.52 -6.25
C GLY A 182 -2.94 8.60 -7.63
N GLU A 183 -3.46 9.50 -8.47
CA GLU A 183 -3.05 9.64 -9.88
C GLU A 183 -2.01 10.74 -10.11
N ASP A 184 -1.63 11.48 -9.07
CA ASP A 184 -0.70 12.61 -9.17
C ASP A 184 0.74 12.21 -8.77
N PRO A 185 1.74 12.45 -9.64
CA PRO A 185 3.14 12.17 -9.31
C PRO A 185 3.69 12.98 -8.14
N VAL A 186 3.22 14.21 -7.90
CA VAL A 186 3.71 15.04 -6.78
C VAL A 186 3.18 14.50 -5.45
N LEU A 187 1.88 14.25 -5.34
CA LEU A 187 1.28 13.61 -4.17
C LEU A 187 1.92 12.25 -3.88
N SER A 188 2.16 11.45 -4.93
CA SER A 188 2.82 10.14 -4.80
C SER A 188 4.26 10.26 -4.31
N SER A 189 4.99 11.27 -4.79
CA SER A 189 6.34 11.59 -4.32
C SER A 189 6.36 11.99 -2.84
N LYS A 190 5.44 12.87 -2.43
CA LYS A 190 5.31 13.33 -1.03
C LYS A 190 4.92 12.20 -0.09
N TYR A 191 3.94 11.38 -0.47
CA TYR A 191 3.55 10.20 0.28
C TYR A 191 4.71 9.22 0.42
N GLY A 192 5.35 8.84 -0.69
CA GLY A 192 6.46 7.90 -0.70
C GLY A 192 7.60 8.33 0.21
N ALA A 193 8.06 9.58 0.08
CA ALA A 193 9.14 10.10 0.91
C ALA A 193 8.75 10.17 2.40
N ALA A 194 7.56 10.69 2.74
CA ALA A 194 7.12 10.82 4.12
C ALA A 194 6.90 9.48 4.81
N TYR A 195 6.23 8.53 4.15
CA TYR A 195 6.00 7.19 4.71
C TYR A 195 7.31 6.44 4.93
N VAL A 196 8.25 6.53 3.98
CA VAL A 196 9.59 5.96 4.11
C VAL A 196 10.35 6.57 5.28
N ARG A 197 10.31 7.91 5.46
CA ARG A 197 10.92 8.54 6.64
C ARG A 197 10.33 8.00 7.92
N GLY A 198 9.01 7.87 8.00
CA GLY A 198 8.31 7.33 9.17
C GLY A 198 8.69 5.88 9.49
N LEU A 199 8.87 5.06 8.47
CA LEU A 199 9.32 3.67 8.66
C LEU A 199 10.78 3.59 9.10
N GLN A 200 11.67 4.35 8.48
CA GLN A 200 13.10 4.07 8.52
C GLN A 200 13.90 4.94 9.49
N GLN A 201 13.50 6.20 9.67
CA GLN A 201 14.29 7.11 10.50
C GLN A 201 14.23 6.70 11.96
N ARG A 202 15.38 6.80 12.63
CA ARG A 202 15.48 6.52 14.04
C ARG A 202 15.16 7.74 14.88
N ASP A 203 14.67 7.48 16.08
CA ASP A 203 14.28 8.51 17.02
C ASP A 203 15.49 9.25 17.62
N ASP A 204 16.69 8.66 17.54
CA ASP A 204 17.97 9.29 17.88
C ASP A 204 18.59 10.09 16.73
N GLY A 205 17.98 10.09 15.55
CA GLY A 205 18.44 10.85 14.38
C GLY A 205 19.68 10.28 13.68
N ASP A 206 20.14 9.08 14.04
CA ASP A 206 21.29 8.44 13.40
C ASP A 206 20.95 8.05 11.95
N LYS A 207 21.58 8.74 10.99
CA LYS A 207 21.33 8.57 9.54
C LYS A 207 22.01 7.33 8.97
N ASP A 208 23.01 6.78 9.65
CA ASP A 208 23.71 5.57 9.23
C ASP A 208 22.97 4.31 9.70
N ARG A 209 21.91 4.46 10.50
CA ARG A 209 21.15 3.36 11.07
C ARG A 209 19.68 3.44 10.65
N LEU A 210 18.98 2.31 10.73
CA LEU A 210 17.58 2.17 10.34
C LEU A 210 16.74 1.66 11.51
N LYS A 211 15.49 2.15 11.62
CA LYS A 211 14.49 1.59 12.54
C LYS A 211 13.94 0.28 11.96
N VAL A 212 13.28 0.35 10.81
CA VAL A 212 13.04 -0.76 9.88
C VAL A 212 13.44 -0.33 8.46
N ALA A 213 13.54 -1.25 7.51
CA ALA A 213 13.82 -0.94 6.12
C ALA A 213 12.52 -0.92 5.30
N ALA A 214 12.31 0.14 4.53
CA ALA A 214 11.19 0.30 3.61
C ALA A 214 11.61 -0.06 2.18
N CYS A 215 10.64 -0.30 1.30
CA CYS A 215 10.86 -0.60 -0.11
C CYS A 215 9.80 0.08 -0.97
N CYS A 216 10.23 0.99 -1.85
CA CYS A 216 9.31 1.60 -2.80
C CYS A 216 9.05 0.67 -3.99
N LYS A 217 7.77 0.39 -4.25
CA LYS A 217 7.33 -0.54 -5.30
C LYS A 217 6.22 0.05 -6.17
N HIS A 218 6.04 -0.41 -7.41
CA HIS A 218 6.82 -1.40 -8.17
C HIS A 218 7.46 -0.71 -9.38
N TYR A 219 8.78 -0.75 -9.45
CA TYR A 219 9.60 0.00 -10.40
C TYR A 219 9.73 -0.73 -11.74
N THR A 220 9.21 -0.22 -12.85
CA THR A 220 8.40 1.00 -13.01
C THR A 220 7.32 0.79 -14.07
N ALA A 221 6.44 1.79 -14.22
CA ALA A 221 5.29 1.78 -15.15
C ALA A 221 4.40 0.52 -15.01
N TYR A 222 4.23 0.06 -13.76
CA TYR A 222 3.33 -1.03 -13.39
C TYR A 222 1.99 -0.45 -12.90
N ASP A 223 0.95 -0.60 -13.70
CA ASP A 223 -0.41 -0.12 -13.39
C ASP A 223 -1.52 -0.95 -14.10
N VAL A 224 -1.23 -2.21 -14.42
CA VAL A 224 -2.15 -3.19 -15.01
C VAL A 224 -1.89 -4.55 -14.37
N ASP A 225 -2.92 -5.23 -13.87
CA ASP A 225 -2.81 -6.53 -13.23
C ASP A 225 -3.32 -7.67 -14.13
N SER A 226 -4.57 -7.57 -14.57
CA SER A 226 -5.25 -8.56 -15.39
C SER A 226 -6.46 -7.94 -16.10
N TRP A 227 -6.23 -7.16 -17.14
CA TRP A 227 -7.29 -6.51 -17.91
C TRP A 227 -7.47 -7.12 -19.30
N LYS A 228 -8.65 -7.72 -19.56
CA LYS A 228 -9.02 -8.32 -20.86
C LYS A 228 -7.95 -9.27 -21.44
N GLY A 229 -7.35 -10.10 -20.58
CA GLY A 229 -6.30 -11.05 -20.94
C GLY A 229 -4.87 -10.48 -20.98
N ASN A 230 -4.69 -9.17 -20.74
CA ASN A 230 -3.38 -8.58 -20.54
C ASN A 230 -2.97 -8.82 -19.08
N LEU A 231 -1.99 -9.69 -18.88
CA LEU A 231 -1.48 -10.08 -17.57
C LEU A 231 -0.25 -9.25 -17.23
N ARG A 232 -0.14 -8.78 -15.98
CA ARG A 232 1.04 -8.09 -15.46
C ARG A 232 2.38 -8.79 -15.74
N TYR A 233 2.37 -10.12 -15.73
CA TYR A 233 3.55 -10.96 -15.89
C TYR A 233 4.19 -10.84 -17.26
N SER A 234 3.44 -10.50 -18.30
CA SER A 234 3.92 -10.40 -19.68
C SER A 234 3.56 -9.10 -20.37
N PHE A 235 2.89 -8.18 -19.67
CA PHE A 235 2.54 -6.88 -20.22
C PHE A 235 3.81 -6.08 -20.56
N ASN A 236 3.86 -5.53 -21.77
CA ASN A 236 4.91 -4.61 -22.20
C ASN A 236 4.36 -3.18 -22.24
N ALA A 237 4.71 -2.40 -21.23
CA ALA A 237 4.38 -0.99 -21.16
C ALA A 237 5.24 -0.20 -22.16
N VAL A 238 4.62 0.27 -23.24
CA VAL A 238 5.28 1.15 -24.22
C VAL A 238 5.10 2.59 -23.78
N VAL A 239 6.15 3.18 -23.20
CA VAL A 239 6.09 4.49 -22.53
C VAL A 239 7.15 5.41 -23.14
N THR A 240 6.78 6.65 -23.48
CA THR A 240 7.74 7.63 -23.99
C THR A 240 8.72 8.05 -22.88
N GLN A 241 9.93 8.47 -23.24
CA GLN A 241 10.88 9.00 -22.26
C GLN A 241 10.31 10.19 -21.48
N GLN A 242 9.55 11.05 -22.17
CA GLN A 242 8.85 12.17 -21.54
C GLN A 242 7.87 11.69 -20.46
N ASP A 243 7.00 10.72 -20.75
CA ASP A 243 6.04 10.22 -19.76
C ASP A 243 6.74 9.46 -18.61
N LEU A 244 7.84 8.76 -18.88
CA LEU A 244 8.67 8.17 -17.81
C LEU A 244 9.16 9.25 -16.85
N ASP A 245 9.82 10.30 -17.37
CA ASP A 245 10.43 11.34 -16.54
C ASP A 245 9.39 12.25 -15.86
N ASP A 246 8.22 12.44 -16.48
CA ASP A 246 7.17 13.36 -16.03
C ASP A 246 6.10 12.70 -15.15
N THR A 247 5.92 11.38 -15.23
CA THR A 247 4.83 10.66 -14.53
C THR A 247 5.30 9.45 -13.72
N PHE A 248 6.02 8.52 -14.33
CA PHE A 248 6.28 7.22 -13.69
C PHE A 248 7.49 7.21 -12.77
N GLN A 249 8.53 7.96 -13.10
CA GLN A 249 9.78 8.03 -12.33
C GLN A 249 9.80 9.01 -11.15
N PRO A 250 9.07 10.16 -11.17
CA PRO A 250 9.15 11.14 -10.08
C PRO A 250 8.90 10.57 -8.67
N PRO A 251 7.90 9.68 -8.44
CA PRO A 251 7.69 9.10 -7.11
C PRO A 251 8.89 8.28 -6.63
N PHE A 252 9.50 7.47 -7.51
CA PHE A 252 10.66 6.66 -7.16
C PHE A 252 11.92 7.50 -6.97
N LYS A 253 12.14 8.52 -7.81
CA LYS A 253 13.24 9.50 -7.64
C LYS A 253 13.15 10.14 -6.25
N SER A 254 11.98 10.65 -5.87
CA SER A 254 11.76 11.28 -4.56
C SER A 254 11.86 10.27 -3.41
N CYS A 255 11.38 9.04 -3.60
CA CYS A 255 11.53 7.99 -2.60
C CYS A 255 13.00 7.67 -2.30
N VAL A 256 13.87 7.64 -3.33
CA VAL A 256 15.31 7.45 -3.14
C VAL A 256 16.00 8.69 -2.58
N LEU A 257 15.77 9.87 -3.16
CA LEU A 257 16.52 11.08 -2.81
C LEU A 257 16.01 11.77 -1.54
N ASP A 258 14.69 11.92 -1.40
CA ASP A 258 14.05 12.66 -0.29
C ASP A 258 13.66 11.72 0.85
N GLY A 259 13.29 10.48 0.53
CA GLY A 259 12.96 9.43 1.51
C GLY A 259 14.18 8.68 2.03
N ASN A 260 15.29 8.64 1.26
CA ASN A 260 16.46 7.79 1.53
C ASN A 260 16.07 6.32 1.76
N VAL A 261 15.18 5.80 0.89
CA VAL A 261 14.65 4.43 1.00
C VAL A 261 15.77 3.39 0.98
N ALA A 262 15.64 2.35 1.82
CA ALA A 262 16.59 1.25 1.88
C ALA A 262 16.41 0.24 0.74
N SER A 263 15.29 0.29 0.02
CA SER A 263 15.05 -0.62 -1.10
C SER A 263 14.11 -0.08 -2.18
N VAL A 264 14.28 -0.59 -3.39
CA VAL A 264 13.36 -0.41 -4.50
C VAL A 264 13.05 -1.78 -5.09
N MET A 265 11.77 -2.08 -5.32
CA MET A 265 11.33 -3.33 -5.92
C MET A 265 11.11 -3.16 -7.41
N CYS A 266 11.77 -3.96 -8.25
CA CYS A 266 11.48 -4.01 -9.68
C CYS A 266 10.19 -4.82 -9.95
N SER A 267 9.40 -4.37 -10.92
CA SER A 267 8.06 -4.91 -11.22
C SER A 267 8.09 -6.21 -12.04
N TYR A 268 6.90 -6.76 -12.35
CA TYR A 268 6.76 -7.89 -13.27
C TYR A 268 6.91 -7.51 -14.75
N ASN A 269 6.33 -6.38 -15.14
CA ASN A 269 6.12 -6.03 -16.55
C ASN A 269 7.43 -5.75 -17.29
N GLN A 270 7.32 -5.64 -18.61
CA GLN A 270 8.34 -5.01 -19.43
C GLN A 270 8.07 -3.52 -19.57
N VAL A 271 9.12 -2.74 -19.78
CA VAL A 271 9.05 -1.36 -20.26
C VAL A 271 9.82 -1.28 -21.56
N ASN A 272 9.16 -0.82 -22.62
CA ASN A 272 9.77 -0.67 -23.96
C ASN A 272 10.51 -1.94 -24.43
N GLY A 273 9.95 -3.12 -24.14
CA GLY A 273 10.46 -4.42 -24.56
C GLY A 273 11.52 -5.05 -23.64
N LYS A 274 11.83 -4.45 -22.48
CA LYS A 274 12.79 -4.99 -21.51
C LYS A 274 12.12 -5.30 -20.16
N PRO A 275 12.32 -6.49 -19.56
CA PRO A 275 11.83 -6.79 -18.21
C PRO A 275 12.49 -5.85 -17.19
N THR A 276 11.71 -5.24 -16.29
CA THR A 276 12.25 -4.23 -15.36
C THR A 276 13.30 -4.81 -14.42
N CYS A 277 13.13 -6.05 -13.96
CA CYS A 277 14.13 -6.75 -13.15
C CYS A 277 15.37 -7.24 -13.92
N GLY A 278 15.36 -7.16 -15.25
CA GLY A 278 16.46 -7.54 -16.13
C GLY A 278 17.10 -6.37 -16.88
N ASP A 279 16.67 -5.12 -16.65
CA ASP A 279 17.13 -3.96 -17.42
C ASP A 279 18.26 -3.18 -16.70
N PRO A 280 19.49 -3.19 -17.23
CA PRO A 280 20.61 -2.48 -16.62
C PRO A 280 20.45 -0.95 -16.67
N ASP A 281 19.71 -0.41 -17.64
CA ASP A 281 19.50 1.04 -17.74
C ASP A 281 18.64 1.55 -16.59
N LEU A 282 17.65 0.74 -16.18
CA LEU A 282 16.75 1.03 -15.06
C LEU A 282 17.42 0.77 -13.70
N LEU A 283 18.00 -0.41 -13.49
CA LEU A 283 18.50 -0.80 -12.16
C LEU A 283 19.88 -0.21 -11.88
N ALA A 284 20.90 -0.55 -12.67
CA ALA A 284 22.25 -0.02 -12.48
C ALA A 284 22.39 1.44 -12.95
N GLY A 285 21.73 1.82 -14.04
CA GLY A 285 21.78 3.16 -14.61
C GLY A 285 21.03 4.18 -13.76
N VAL A 286 19.71 4.05 -13.63
CA VAL A 286 18.88 5.05 -12.95
C VAL A 286 18.91 4.89 -11.42
N ILE A 287 18.43 3.77 -10.86
CA ILE A 287 18.31 3.62 -9.40
C ILE A 287 19.67 3.73 -8.70
N ARG A 288 20.66 2.96 -9.17
CA ARG A 288 21.99 2.96 -8.55
C ARG A 288 22.87 4.10 -9.04
N GLY A 289 22.86 4.35 -10.34
CA GLY A 289 23.79 5.29 -10.98
C GLY A 289 23.37 6.74 -10.79
N GLN A 290 22.13 7.10 -11.14
CA GLN A 290 21.65 8.49 -11.07
C GLN A 290 21.15 8.84 -9.68
N TRP A 291 20.29 8.01 -9.08
CA TRP A 291 19.66 8.30 -7.79
C TRP A 291 20.48 7.85 -6.57
N LYS A 292 21.54 7.07 -6.79
CA LYS A 292 22.49 6.65 -5.73
C LYS A 292 21.82 5.90 -4.58
N LEU A 293 20.91 4.96 -4.87
CA LEU A 293 20.25 4.15 -3.83
C LEU A 293 21.25 3.58 -2.81
N ASN A 294 21.07 3.98 -1.55
CA ASN A 294 21.82 3.49 -0.39
C ASN A 294 21.08 2.31 0.26
N GLY A 295 21.09 1.17 -0.42
CA GLY A 295 20.22 0.05 -0.08
C GLY A 295 20.29 -1.09 -1.08
N TYR A 296 19.23 -1.88 -1.19
CA TYR A 296 19.17 -3.06 -2.06
C TYR A 296 17.99 -3.01 -3.05
N ILE A 297 18.16 -3.59 -4.23
CA ILE A 297 17.10 -3.74 -5.25
C ILE A 297 16.57 -5.17 -5.17
N VAL A 298 15.25 -5.30 -5.03
CA VAL A 298 14.56 -6.60 -4.90
C VAL A 298 13.61 -6.85 -6.08
N SER A 299 13.37 -8.11 -6.42
CA SER A 299 12.34 -8.49 -7.39
C SER A 299 10.97 -8.60 -6.73
N ASP A 300 9.91 -8.33 -7.49
CA ASP A 300 8.58 -8.83 -7.12
C ASP A 300 8.54 -10.38 -7.11
N CYS A 301 7.50 -10.96 -6.54
CA CYS A 301 7.34 -12.37 -6.18
C CYS A 301 6.50 -13.19 -7.18
N ASP A 302 7.00 -13.70 -8.29
CA ASP A 302 8.40 -14.06 -8.60
C ASP A 302 8.77 -13.56 -10.01
N SER A 303 9.17 -12.28 -10.13
CA SER A 303 9.41 -11.62 -11.43
C SER A 303 10.46 -12.32 -12.28
N LEU A 304 11.46 -12.98 -11.69
CA LEU A 304 12.48 -13.67 -12.48
C LEU A 304 11.92 -14.92 -13.14
N LYS A 305 11.05 -15.65 -12.43
CA LYS A 305 10.30 -16.76 -12.99
C LYS A 305 9.43 -16.29 -14.15
N GLU A 306 8.73 -15.17 -13.99
CA GLU A 306 7.87 -14.63 -15.06
C GLU A 306 8.66 -14.09 -16.26
N MET A 307 9.84 -13.49 -16.02
CA MET A 307 10.78 -13.07 -17.07
C MET A 307 11.21 -14.25 -17.95
N PHE A 308 11.36 -15.44 -17.36
CA PHE A 308 11.67 -16.65 -18.11
C PHE A 308 10.42 -17.29 -18.73
N TYR A 309 9.47 -17.74 -17.92
CA TYR A 309 8.37 -18.61 -18.38
C TYR A 309 7.26 -17.87 -19.13
N SER A 310 6.91 -16.66 -18.68
CA SER A 310 5.80 -15.90 -19.25
C SER A 310 6.25 -14.97 -20.36
N GLN A 311 7.43 -14.36 -20.20
CA GLN A 311 7.97 -13.39 -21.16
C GLN A 311 8.89 -14.02 -22.21
N ASN A 312 9.43 -15.23 -21.96
CA ASN A 312 10.39 -15.90 -22.84
C ASN A 312 11.58 -14.99 -23.24
N TYR A 313 12.04 -14.16 -22.30
CA TYR A 313 13.04 -13.12 -22.61
C TYR A 313 14.45 -13.69 -22.82
N THR A 314 14.81 -14.73 -22.07
CA THR A 314 16.09 -15.44 -22.18
C THR A 314 15.87 -16.89 -22.62
N LYS A 315 16.93 -17.56 -23.10
CA LYS A 315 16.82 -18.93 -23.64
C LYS A 315 16.92 -19.99 -22.56
N THR A 316 17.61 -19.68 -21.46
CA THR A 316 17.79 -20.60 -20.32
C THR A 316 17.55 -19.86 -19.00
N PRO A 317 17.17 -20.56 -17.93
CA PRO A 317 16.98 -19.94 -16.62
C PRO A 317 18.30 -19.41 -16.03
N GLU A 318 19.46 -20.00 -16.37
CA GLU A 318 20.76 -19.47 -15.95
C GLU A 318 21.09 -18.13 -16.60
N GLU A 319 20.65 -17.91 -17.86
CA GLU A 319 20.74 -16.61 -18.51
C GLU A 319 19.84 -15.58 -17.82
N THR A 320 18.65 -15.97 -17.34
CA THR A 320 17.75 -15.11 -16.55
C THR A 320 18.42 -14.68 -15.25
N ALA A 321 19.00 -15.62 -14.50
CA ALA A 321 19.69 -15.35 -13.24
C ALA A 321 20.91 -14.43 -13.46
N ALA A 322 21.73 -14.73 -14.49
CA ALA A 322 22.89 -13.93 -14.84
C ALA A 322 22.50 -12.51 -15.26
N LEU A 323 21.46 -12.37 -16.11
CA LEU A 323 20.95 -11.08 -16.55
C LEU A 323 20.49 -10.24 -15.35
N ALA A 324 19.66 -10.79 -14.48
CA ALA A 324 19.09 -10.06 -13.34
C ALA A 324 20.19 -9.49 -12.41
N ILE A 325 21.13 -10.33 -11.97
CA ILE A 325 22.22 -9.92 -11.08
C ILE A 325 23.12 -8.89 -11.76
N LYS A 326 23.49 -9.10 -13.04
CA LYS A 326 24.33 -8.16 -13.79
C LYS A 326 23.66 -6.81 -14.05
N SER A 327 22.34 -6.81 -14.23
CA SER A 327 21.55 -5.59 -14.39
C SER A 327 21.48 -4.77 -13.11
N GLY A 328 21.72 -5.37 -11.94
CA GLY A 328 21.84 -4.68 -10.66
C GLY A 328 20.85 -5.15 -9.58
N LEU A 329 20.14 -6.27 -9.82
CA LEU A 329 19.29 -6.90 -8.81
C LEU A 329 20.15 -7.50 -7.68
N ASP A 330 19.78 -7.22 -6.42
CA ASP A 330 20.50 -7.75 -5.26
C ASP A 330 19.79 -8.92 -4.58
N LEU A 331 18.46 -8.95 -4.67
CA LEU A 331 17.60 -9.89 -3.95
C LEU A 331 16.44 -10.37 -4.84
N ASN A 332 16.18 -11.67 -4.88
CA ASN A 332 15.02 -12.26 -5.53
C ASN A 332 13.95 -12.61 -4.48
N CYS A 333 12.73 -12.13 -4.68
CA CYS A 333 11.59 -12.72 -4.01
C CYS A 333 11.20 -14.03 -4.71
N GLY A 334 11.50 -15.17 -4.11
CA GLY A 334 11.39 -16.48 -4.72
C GLY A 334 12.65 -17.31 -4.55
N SER A 335 12.70 -18.46 -5.23
CA SER A 335 13.84 -19.37 -5.20
C SER A 335 14.71 -19.29 -6.47
N PHE A 336 14.30 -18.52 -7.47
CA PHE A 336 14.89 -18.56 -8.82
C PHE A 336 16.41 -18.36 -8.81
N LEU A 337 16.92 -17.40 -8.03
CA LEU A 337 18.36 -17.20 -7.91
C LEU A 337 19.06 -18.34 -7.16
N THR A 338 18.46 -18.89 -6.11
CA THR A 338 19.01 -20.07 -5.42
C THR A 338 19.14 -21.26 -6.37
N ASP A 339 18.13 -21.46 -7.22
CA ASP A 339 18.03 -22.63 -8.09
C ASP A 339 19.00 -22.58 -9.28
N HIS A 340 19.34 -21.37 -9.77
CA HIS A 340 20.03 -21.21 -11.06
C HIS A 340 21.38 -20.47 -11.01
N THR A 341 21.73 -19.79 -9.91
CA THR A 341 22.97 -18.97 -9.85
C THR A 341 24.24 -19.81 -9.95
N GLN A 342 24.30 -20.99 -9.31
CA GLN A 342 25.49 -21.85 -9.39
C GLN A 342 25.75 -22.30 -10.83
N ALA A 343 24.72 -22.79 -11.52
CA ALA A 343 24.84 -23.22 -12.90
C ALA A 343 25.17 -22.05 -13.85
N ALA A 344 24.70 -20.84 -13.56
CA ALA A 344 25.10 -19.64 -14.31
C ALA A 344 26.59 -19.34 -14.17
N ILE A 345 27.16 -19.53 -12.97
CA ILE A 345 28.61 -19.36 -12.72
C ILE A 345 29.41 -20.47 -13.41
N ASP A 346 28.98 -21.73 -13.28
CA ASP A 346 29.66 -22.87 -13.89
C ASP A 346 29.72 -22.76 -15.42
N ARG A 347 28.71 -22.11 -16.03
CA ARG A 347 28.64 -21.82 -17.47
C ARG A 347 29.38 -20.53 -17.89
N GLY A 348 29.99 -19.80 -16.95
CA GLY A 348 30.67 -18.53 -17.21
C GLY A 348 29.74 -17.36 -17.57
N LEU A 349 28.43 -17.49 -17.29
CA LEU A 349 27.44 -16.44 -17.53
C LEU A 349 27.46 -15.37 -16.44
N LEU A 350 27.92 -15.72 -15.25
CA LEU A 350 28.01 -14.86 -14.06
C LEU A 350 29.31 -15.15 -13.32
N ASN A 351 29.88 -14.17 -12.61
CA ASN A 351 31.03 -14.39 -11.73
C ASN A 351 30.61 -14.33 -10.26
N GLU A 352 31.33 -15.02 -9.37
CA GLU A 352 31.10 -14.93 -7.92
C GLU A 352 31.22 -13.48 -7.39
N THR A 353 32.03 -12.64 -8.03
CA THR A 353 32.14 -11.21 -7.70
C THR A 353 30.84 -10.44 -7.91
N ASP A 354 30.01 -10.86 -8.87
CA ASP A 354 28.71 -10.25 -9.13
C ASP A 354 27.75 -10.59 -7.97
N VAL A 355 27.76 -11.84 -7.49
CA VAL A 355 27.01 -12.28 -6.31
C VAL A 355 27.50 -11.56 -5.04
N ASN A 356 28.82 -11.41 -4.87
CA ASN A 356 29.41 -10.68 -3.74
C ASN A 356 28.87 -9.24 -3.67
N LYS A 357 28.72 -8.57 -4.81
CA LYS A 357 28.19 -7.20 -4.88
C LYS A 357 26.73 -7.15 -4.43
N ALA A 358 25.90 -8.07 -4.92
CA ALA A 358 24.49 -8.18 -4.55
C ALA A 358 24.32 -8.36 -3.02
N ILE A 359 24.95 -9.38 -2.45
CA ILE A 359 24.82 -9.67 -1.02
C ILE A 359 25.48 -8.59 -0.13
N SER A 360 26.46 -7.84 -0.64
CA SER A 360 27.06 -6.73 0.11
C SER A 360 26.04 -5.63 0.39
N ASN A 361 25.16 -5.31 -0.57
CA ASN A 361 24.07 -4.35 -0.38
C ASN A 361 23.03 -4.87 0.63
N ASN A 362 22.72 -6.16 0.54
CA ASN A 362 21.81 -6.84 1.48
C ASN A 362 22.38 -6.78 2.91
N PHE A 363 23.62 -7.23 3.12
CA PHE A 363 24.25 -7.20 4.43
C PHE A 363 24.47 -5.79 4.97
N ALA A 364 24.83 -4.82 4.13
CA ALA A 364 24.92 -3.42 4.56
C ALA A 364 23.59 -2.95 5.15
N THR A 365 22.46 -3.31 4.53
CA THR A 365 21.12 -2.98 5.04
C THR A 365 20.85 -3.65 6.40
N LEU A 366 21.12 -4.96 6.54
CA LEU A 366 20.94 -5.69 7.80
C LEU A 366 21.85 -5.16 8.93
N MET A 367 23.08 -4.73 8.60
CA MET A 367 23.99 -4.08 9.55
C MET A 367 23.42 -2.75 10.05
N ARG A 368 22.86 -1.92 9.14
CA ARG A 368 22.20 -0.65 9.51
C ARG A 368 20.96 -0.84 10.37
N LEU A 369 20.26 -1.97 10.19
CA LEU A 369 19.10 -2.38 11.00
C LEU A 369 19.47 -2.90 12.40
N GLY A 370 20.76 -3.21 12.63
CA GLY A 370 21.25 -3.80 13.87
C GLY A 370 21.01 -5.31 13.98
N PHE A 371 20.74 -6.00 12.87
CA PHE A 371 20.52 -7.45 12.89
C PHE A 371 21.76 -8.22 13.39
N PHE A 372 22.96 -7.73 13.07
CA PHE A 372 24.25 -8.28 13.49
C PHE A 372 24.82 -7.64 14.76
N ASP A 373 23.98 -7.03 15.60
CA ASP A 373 24.43 -6.32 16.80
C ASP A 373 24.02 -7.05 18.10
N GLY A 374 23.81 -8.37 18.00
CA GLY A 374 23.44 -9.23 19.12
C GLY A 374 21.99 -9.03 19.56
N ASP A 375 21.72 -9.39 20.82
CA ASP A 375 20.39 -9.34 21.43
C ASP A 375 19.72 -7.96 21.29
N PRO A 376 18.56 -7.86 20.60
CA PRO A 376 17.82 -6.62 20.41
C PRO A 376 17.48 -5.88 21.70
N SER A 377 17.36 -6.58 22.84
CA SER A 377 17.08 -5.97 24.15
C SER A 377 18.12 -4.95 24.59
N LYS A 378 19.33 -5.01 24.01
CA LYS A 378 20.45 -4.07 24.27
C LYS A 378 20.49 -2.90 23.29
N GLN A 379 19.62 -2.88 22.30
CA GLN A 379 19.56 -1.84 21.26
C GLN A 379 18.49 -0.78 21.59
N LEU A 380 18.50 0.33 20.84
CA LEU A 380 17.60 1.48 21.07
C LEU A 380 16.12 1.09 21.24
N TYR A 381 15.64 0.16 20.42
CA TYR A 381 14.25 -0.29 20.40
C TYR A 381 13.98 -1.56 21.21
N GLY A 382 14.96 -2.05 21.98
CA GLY A 382 14.90 -3.33 22.67
C GLY A 382 13.81 -3.47 23.72
N ASN A 383 13.29 -2.34 24.21
CA ASN A 383 12.24 -2.30 25.23
C ASN A 383 10.82 -2.32 24.67
N LEU A 384 10.66 -2.25 23.33
CA LEU A 384 9.36 -2.37 22.68
C LEU A 384 8.87 -3.83 22.73
N GLY A 385 7.57 -4.02 22.93
CA GLY A 385 6.95 -5.33 22.96
C GLY A 385 5.42 -5.26 22.82
N PRO A 386 4.68 -6.33 23.16
CA PRO A 386 3.24 -6.44 22.90
C PRO A 386 2.38 -5.28 23.42
N LYS A 387 2.79 -4.62 24.51
CA LYS A 387 2.09 -3.45 25.08
C LYS A 387 2.13 -2.19 24.20
N ASP A 388 3.09 -2.14 23.27
CA ASP A 388 3.36 -1.01 22.38
C ASP A 388 2.66 -1.17 21.02
N VAL A 389 1.96 -2.30 20.83
CA VAL A 389 1.11 -2.61 19.67
C VAL A 389 -0.35 -2.34 20.03
N CYS A 390 -1.15 -1.83 19.09
CA CYS A 390 -2.57 -1.58 19.31
C CYS A 390 -2.86 -0.60 20.45
N THR A 391 -1.97 0.38 20.69
CA THR A 391 -2.21 1.37 21.75
C THR A 391 -3.48 2.18 21.43
N PRO A 392 -4.19 2.71 22.45
CA PRO A 392 -5.35 3.58 22.21
C PRO A 392 -5.05 4.78 21.31
N ALA A 393 -3.83 5.33 21.40
CA ALA A 393 -3.39 6.42 20.54
C ALA A 393 -3.25 5.98 19.07
N ASN A 394 -2.72 4.78 18.81
CA ASN A 394 -2.60 4.24 17.45
C ASN A 394 -3.99 3.98 16.83
N GLN A 395 -4.91 3.41 17.62
CA GLN A 395 -6.29 3.17 17.17
C GLN A 395 -7.05 4.47 16.89
N GLU A 396 -6.86 5.51 17.72
CA GLU A 396 -7.45 6.83 17.45
C GLU A 396 -6.80 7.49 16.22
N LEU A 397 -5.49 7.33 16.03
CA LEU A 397 -4.84 7.79 14.80
C LEU A 397 -5.45 7.13 13.56
N ALA A 398 -5.73 5.83 13.58
CA ALA A 398 -6.39 5.16 12.46
C ALA A 398 -7.78 5.76 12.16
N ARG A 399 -8.53 6.15 13.21
CA ARG A 399 -9.80 6.88 13.05
C ARG A 399 -9.59 8.29 12.50
N GLU A 400 -8.56 9.00 12.96
CA GLU A 400 -8.26 10.35 12.49
C GLU A 400 -7.86 10.36 11.01
N VAL A 401 -7.04 9.42 10.57
CA VAL A 401 -6.71 9.25 9.14
C VAL A 401 -7.98 9.01 8.32
N ALA A 402 -8.91 8.18 8.82
CA ALA A 402 -10.18 7.96 8.15
C ALA A 402 -11.04 9.24 8.10
N ARG A 403 -11.12 10.02 9.18
CA ARG A 403 -11.84 11.30 9.20
C ARG A 403 -11.26 12.31 8.22
N GLU A 404 -9.95 12.50 8.23
CA GLU A 404 -9.25 13.43 7.33
C GLU A 404 -9.38 12.99 5.86
N GLY A 405 -9.45 11.69 5.60
CA GLY A 405 -9.51 11.14 4.24
C GLY A 405 -10.92 11.08 3.63
N ILE A 406 -11.99 10.97 4.43
CA ILE A 406 -13.37 10.93 3.92
C ILE A 406 -13.68 12.19 3.10
N VAL A 407 -14.16 11.99 1.87
CA VAL A 407 -14.44 13.06 0.91
C VAL A 407 -15.94 13.27 0.75
N LEU A 408 -16.41 14.48 1.06
CA LEU A 408 -17.78 14.91 0.78
C LEU A 408 -17.88 15.47 -0.64
N LEU A 409 -18.57 14.76 -1.52
CA LEU A 409 -18.63 15.06 -2.96
C LEU A 409 -19.89 15.84 -3.36
N LYS A 410 -20.99 15.62 -2.64
CA LYS A 410 -22.25 16.33 -2.83
C LYS A 410 -22.86 16.58 -1.46
N ASN A 411 -23.41 17.77 -1.24
CA ASN A 411 -24.19 18.07 -0.05
C ASN A 411 -25.18 19.21 -0.33
N THR A 412 -26.48 18.90 -0.37
CA THR A 412 -27.52 19.93 -0.46
C THR A 412 -27.73 20.60 0.89
N GLU A 413 -28.11 21.88 0.89
CA GLU A 413 -28.39 22.63 2.12
C GLU A 413 -29.42 21.90 2.99
N GLY A 414 -29.12 21.78 4.29
CA GLY A 414 -29.97 21.08 5.27
C GLY A 414 -29.87 19.55 5.28
N SER A 415 -28.97 18.95 4.47
CA SER A 415 -28.69 17.51 4.51
C SER A 415 -27.67 17.15 5.60
N LEU A 416 -26.39 17.00 5.25
CA LEU A 416 -25.34 16.73 6.23
C LEU A 416 -24.76 18.03 6.81
N PRO A 417 -24.36 18.03 8.10
CA PRO A 417 -24.43 16.90 9.04
C PRO A 417 -25.85 16.66 9.58
N LEU A 418 -26.20 15.39 9.81
CA LEU A 418 -27.43 15.01 10.50
C LEU A 418 -27.34 15.40 11.97
N SER A 419 -28.48 15.80 12.55
CA SER A 419 -28.59 16.04 13.98
C SER A 419 -29.19 14.82 14.68
N PRO A 420 -28.46 14.13 15.58
CA PRO A 420 -28.99 12.99 16.33
C PRO A 420 -30.26 13.30 17.14
N THR A 421 -30.50 14.58 17.47
CA THR A 421 -31.69 15.01 18.21
C THR A 421 -32.86 15.42 17.31
N ALA A 422 -32.63 15.62 16.01
CA ALA A 422 -33.66 16.02 15.05
C ALA A 422 -34.31 14.84 14.33
N ILE A 423 -33.59 13.72 14.20
CA ILE A 423 -34.10 12.47 13.65
C ILE A 423 -34.25 11.43 14.77
N LYS A 424 -35.28 10.59 14.67
CA LYS A 424 -35.54 9.51 15.64
C LYS A 424 -35.20 8.13 15.09
N SER A 425 -35.14 8.00 13.77
CA SER A 425 -34.93 6.75 13.07
C SER A 425 -34.05 6.91 11.84
N LEU A 426 -33.10 6.00 11.67
CA LEU A 426 -32.18 5.94 10.54
C LEU A 426 -32.35 4.60 9.81
N ALA A 427 -32.53 4.63 8.50
CA ALA A 427 -32.39 3.44 7.67
C ALA A 427 -30.92 3.33 7.21
N VAL A 428 -30.26 2.22 7.52
CA VAL A 428 -28.93 1.92 7.00
C VAL A 428 -29.06 0.76 6.03
N ILE A 429 -28.74 0.99 4.76
CA ILE A 429 -29.02 0.06 3.67
C ILE A 429 -27.77 -0.19 2.83
N GLY A 430 -27.47 -1.44 2.49
CA GLY A 430 -26.47 -1.77 1.47
C GLY A 430 -25.47 -2.85 1.89
N PRO A 431 -24.79 -3.46 0.90
CA PRO A 431 -23.90 -4.60 1.13
C PRO A 431 -22.68 -4.22 1.99
N ASN A 432 -22.24 -2.96 1.95
CA ASN A 432 -21.08 -2.47 2.71
C ASN A 432 -21.47 -1.85 4.07
N ALA A 433 -22.71 -1.98 4.51
CA ALA A 433 -23.14 -1.38 5.77
C ALA A 433 -22.68 -2.13 7.03
N ASN A 434 -22.55 -3.46 6.99
CA ASN A 434 -22.16 -4.26 8.15
C ASN A 434 -20.97 -5.18 7.84
N VAL A 435 -19.87 -4.57 7.40
CA VAL A 435 -18.66 -5.27 6.96
C VAL A 435 -17.47 -4.94 7.88
N THR A 436 -16.51 -5.87 7.93
CA THR A 436 -15.21 -5.67 8.59
C THR A 436 -14.08 -5.71 7.56
N LYS A 437 -13.97 -6.82 6.81
CA LYS A 437 -12.90 -7.07 5.84
C LYS A 437 -12.84 -6.05 4.71
N THR A 438 -13.98 -5.65 4.15
CA THR A 438 -14.01 -4.63 3.08
C THR A 438 -13.33 -3.34 3.51
N MET A 439 -13.45 -2.94 4.79
CA MET A 439 -12.93 -1.64 5.24
C MET A 439 -11.40 -1.56 5.23
N ILE A 440 -10.70 -2.69 5.24
CA ILE A 440 -9.23 -2.71 5.36
C ILE A 440 -8.53 -3.00 4.03
N GLY A 441 -9.25 -3.20 2.92
CA GLY A 441 -8.65 -3.47 1.61
C GLY A 441 -7.76 -4.72 1.62
N ASN A 442 -6.66 -4.69 0.86
CA ASN A 442 -5.66 -5.75 0.77
C ASN A 442 -4.32 -5.36 1.44
N TYR A 443 -3.38 -6.31 1.51
CA TYR A 443 -2.09 -6.15 2.21
C TYR A 443 -2.26 -5.82 3.69
N GLU A 444 -3.31 -6.39 4.27
CA GLU A 444 -3.75 -6.15 5.63
C GLU A 444 -3.07 -7.05 6.67
N GLY A 445 -3.08 -6.62 7.91
CA GLY A 445 -2.78 -7.45 9.09
C GLY A 445 -4.06 -7.96 9.76
N THR A 446 -3.93 -8.44 10.99
CA THR A 446 -5.11 -8.62 11.86
C THR A 446 -5.37 -7.32 12.61
N PRO A 447 -6.50 -6.61 12.40
CA PRO A 447 -6.74 -5.34 13.07
C PRO A 447 -6.92 -5.48 14.57
N CYS A 448 -6.60 -4.42 15.31
CA CYS A 448 -6.76 -4.38 16.77
C CYS A 448 -8.22 -4.57 17.19
N LYS A 449 -9.12 -3.90 16.47
CA LYS A 449 -10.57 -3.89 16.70
C LYS A 449 -11.28 -3.31 15.49
N TYR A 450 -12.45 -3.85 15.16
CA TYR A 450 -13.33 -3.24 14.15
C TYR A 450 -14.43 -2.39 14.78
N THR A 451 -14.82 -1.34 14.06
CA THR A 451 -16.15 -0.72 14.18
C THR A 451 -16.80 -0.69 12.80
N THR A 452 -17.85 -1.48 12.58
CA THR A 452 -18.56 -1.51 11.29
C THR A 452 -19.34 -0.21 11.07
N PRO A 453 -19.67 0.17 9.82
CA PRO A 453 -20.48 1.36 9.57
C PRO A 453 -21.83 1.32 10.28
N LEU A 454 -22.49 0.16 10.30
CA LEU A 454 -23.72 -0.06 11.04
C LEU A 454 -23.54 0.20 12.54
N GLN A 455 -22.46 -0.32 13.15
CA GLN A 455 -22.16 -0.10 14.57
C GLN A 455 -21.92 1.37 14.88
N GLY A 456 -21.13 2.07 14.04
CA GLY A 456 -20.84 3.49 14.19
C GLY A 456 -22.11 4.35 14.10
N LEU A 457 -22.96 4.10 13.11
CA LEU A 457 -24.21 4.84 12.91
C LEU A 457 -25.25 4.57 14.01
N THR A 458 -25.38 3.30 14.42
CA THR A 458 -26.31 2.88 15.49
C THR A 458 -25.96 3.51 16.83
N ALA A 459 -24.70 3.88 17.06
CA ALA A 459 -24.28 4.54 18.30
C ALA A 459 -24.89 5.94 18.47
N SER A 460 -25.29 6.61 17.38
CA SER A 460 -25.84 7.97 17.42
C SER A 460 -27.36 8.02 17.41
N VAL A 461 -28.02 7.09 16.69
CA VAL A 461 -29.48 7.11 16.49
C VAL A 461 -30.02 5.68 16.29
N ALA A 462 -31.25 5.44 16.72
CA ALA A 462 -31.93 4.17 16.50
C ALA A 462 -31.97 3.83 15.01
N THR A 463 -31.41 2.68 14.66
CA THR A 463 -31.17 2.29 13.27
C THR A 463 -31.92 1.01 12.92
N VAL A 464 -32.51 0.99 11.72
CA VAL A 464 -33.02 -0.22 11.07
C VAL A 464 -32.10 -0.55 9.91
N TYR A 465 -31.49 -1.73 9.98
CA TYR A 465 -30.58 -2.23 8.96
C TYR A 465 -31.32 -3.07 7.91
N GLN A 466 -30.98 -2.87 6.64
CA GLN A 466 -31.30 -3.79 5.55
C GLN A 466 -30.08 -4.02 4.64
N PRO A 467 -29.69 -5.28 4.35
CA PRO A 467 -28.54 -5.52 3.49
C PRO A 467 -28.76 -5.00 2.06
N GLY A 468 -29.99 -5.06 1.53
CA GLY A 468 -30.33 -4.62 0.17
C GLY A 468 -29.77 -5.52 -0.93
N CYS A 469 -28.52 -5.94 -0.84
CA CYS A 469 -27.91 -7.00 -1.66
C CYS A 469 -27.20 -8.00 -0.73
N ALA A 470 -27.00 -9.25 -1.19
CA ALA A 470 -26.27 -10.25 -0.39
C ALA A 470 -24.78 -9.91 -0.24
N ASP A 471 -24.19 -9.31 -1.27
CA ASP A 471 -22.79 -8.90 -1.35
C ASP A 471 -22.65 -7.71 -2.32
N VAL A 472 -21.42 -7.21 -2.51
CA VAL A 472 -21.15 -6.08 -3.40
C VAL A 472 -21.39 -6.40 -4.87
N SER A 473 -21.30 -7.67 -5.31
CA SER A 473 -21.61 -8.02 -6.71
C SER A 473 -23.07 -7.73 -7.06
N CYS A 474 -23.93 -7.74 -6.04
CA CYS A 474 -25.35 -7.42 -6.10
C CYS A 474 -26.04 -8.01 -7.33
N ALA A 475 -25.92 -9.32 -7.51
CA ALA A 475 -26.60 -10.04 -8.60
C ALA A 475 -28.13 -9.88 -8.54
N THR A 476 -28.70 -9.76 -7.34
CA THR A 476 -30.14 -9.49 -7.13
C THR A 476 -30.34 -8.57 -5.94
N ALA A 477 -31.04 -7.46 -6.15
CA ALA A 477 -31.38 -6.50 -5.10
C ALA A 477 -32.74 -6.80 -4.44
N GLN A 478 -32.78 -6.72 -3.11
CA GLN A 478 -33.96 -6.80 -2.24
C GLN A 478 -34.65 -5.44 -2.16
N VAL A 479 -35.17 -4.98 -3.30
CA VAL A 479 -35.65 -3.61 -3.48
C VAL A 479 -36.86 -3.30 -2.60
N GLU A 480 -37.82 -4.23 -2.46
CA GLU A 480 -39.07 -3.96 -1.74
C GLU A 480 -38.85 -3.87 -0.23
N GLU A 481 -38.01 -4.73 0.34
CA GLU A 481 -37.60 -4.69 1.75
C GLU A 481 -36.85 -3.40 2.08
N ALA A 482 -35.91 -3.02 1.22
CA ALA A 482 -35.15 -1.77 1.36
C ALA A 482 -36.07 -0.54 1.29
N LYS A 483 -37.00 -0.50 0.33
CA LYS A 483 -38.00 0.59 0.23
C LYS A 483 -38.87 0.70 1.47
N LYS A 484 -39.33 -0.43 2.02
CA LYS A 484 -40.16 -0.45 3.24
C LYS A 484 -39.44 0.19 4.43
N VAL A 485 -38.15 -0.13 4.61
CA VAL A 485 -37.35 0.44 5.69
C VAL A 485 -37.04 1.91 5.46
N ALA A 486 -36.68 2.28 4.23
CA ALA A 486 -36.42 3.67 3.86
C ALA A 486 -37.64 4.58 4.04
N ALA A 487 -38.84 4.15 3.64
CA ALA A 487 -40.07 4.93 3.76
C ALA A 487 -40.53 5.17 5.21
N ALA A 488 -40.04 4.35 6.14
CA ALA A 488 -40.35 4.45 7.57
C ALA A 488 -39.35 5.29 8.37
N ALA A 489 -38.16 5.58 7.81
CA ALA A 489 -37.09 6.30 8.50
C ALA A 489 -37.13 7.81 8.27
N ASP A 490 -36.57 8.58 9.20
CA ASP A 490 -36.43 10.04 9.09
C ASP A 490 -35.27 10.44 8.17
N ALA A 491 -34.24 9.59 8.07
CA ALA A 491 -33.10 9.74 7.16
C ALA A 491 -32.61 8.37 6.68
N VAL A 492 -31.92 8.33 5.54
CA VAL A 492 -31.41 7.10 4.93
C VAL A 492 -29.92 7.23 4.63
N VAL A 493 -29.14 6.23 5.00
CA VAL A 493 -27.74 6.06 4.62
C VAL A 493 -27.61 4.78 3.78
N LEU A 494 -27.25 4.95 2.51
CA LEU A 494 -26.96 3.87 1.57
C LEU A 494 -25.45 3.65 1.52
N ILE A 495 -24.96 2.45 1.82
CA ILE A 495 -23.52 2.13 1.81
C ILE A 495 -23.25 1.10 0.71
N MET A 496 -22.73 1.61 -0.40
CA MET A 496 -22.55 0.94 -1.69
C MET A 496 -21.07 0.91 -2.08
N GLY A 497 -20.76 0.32 -3.23
CA GLY A 497 -19.41 0.33 -3.81
C GLY A 497 -18.88 -1.07 -4.10
N SER A 498 -17.62 -1.32 -3.75
CA SER A 498 -16.85 -2.53 -4.09
C SER A 498 -16.20 -3.16 -2.86
N ASP A 499 -15.52 -4.28 -3.11
CA ASP A 499 -14.54 -4.92 -2.24
C ASP A 499 -13.47 -5.62 -3.11
N LEU A 500 -12.63 -6.46 -2.50
CA LEU A 500 -11.59 -7.21 -3.21
C LEU A 500 -12.11 -8.26 -4.21
N SER A 501 -13.41 -8.57 -4.21
CA SER A 501 -14.02 -9.37 -5.26
C SER A 501 -14.25 -8.58 -6.55
N ILE A 502 -14.10 -7.25 -6.55
CA ILE A 502 -14.26 -6.38 -7.71
C ILE A 502 -12.92 -5.80 -8.16
N GLU A 503 -12.10 -5.29 -7.23
CA GLU A 503 -10.81 -4.67 -7.50
C GLU A 503 -9.76 -5.18 -6.52
N ALA A 504 -8.76 -5.91 -7.03
CA ALA A 504 -7.69 -6.48 -6.22
C ALA A 504 -6.44 -6.76 -7.06
N GLU A 505 -5.38 -7.19 -6.38
CA GLU A 505 -4.24 -7.81 -7.04
C GLU A 505 -4.68 -8.97 -7.97
N ALA A 506 -4.10 -9.04 -9.17
CA ALA A 506 -4.48 -9.94 -10.25
C ALA A 506 -5.94 -9.80 -10.74
N LYS A 507 -6.65 -8.72 -10.35
CA LYS A 507 -8.05 -8.49 -10.72
C LYS A 507 -8.34 -7.01 -10.99
N ASP A 508 -8.16 -6.63 -12.26
CA ASP A 508 -8.62 -5.34 -12.75
C ASP A 508 -10.13 -5.33 -12.98
N ARG A 509 -10.74 -4.16 -12.79
CA ARG A 509 -12.12 -3.92 -13.17
C ARG A 509 -12.27 -3.90 -14.70
N LEU A 510 -13.46 -4.24 -15.18
CA LEU A 510 -13.80 -4.08 -16.60
C LEU A 510 -14.57 -2.79 -16.86
N ASP A 511 -15.46 -2.45 -15.95
CA ASP A 511 -16.23 -1.23 -15.89
C ASP A 511 -15.92 -0.46 -14.60
N ILE A 512 -16.43 0.78 -14.52
CA ILE A 512 -16.29 1.63 -13.35
C ILE A 512 -17.66 2.03 -12.79
N THR A 513 -18.74 1.34 -13.16
CA THR A 513 -20.07 1.54 -12.58
C THR A 513 -20.20 0.87 -11.21
N LEU A 514 -21.25 1.21 -10.45
CA LEU A 514 -21.61 0.41 -9.27
C LEU A 514 -21.91 -1.03 -9.69
N PRO A 515 -21.38 -2.06 -9.01
CA PRO A 515 -21.57 -3.44 -9.44
C PRO A 515 -23.04 -3.90 -9.36
N GLY A 516 -23.44 -4.72 -10.34
CA GLY A 516 -24.74 -5.39 -10.37
C GLY A 516 -25.93 -4.44 -10.28
N GLN A 517 -26.87 -4.75 -9.39
CA GLN A 517 -28.12 -4.00 -9.21
C GLN A 517 -28.05 -2.91 -8.13
N GLN A 518 -26.86 -2.52 -7.67
CA GLN A 518 -26.72 -1.48 -6.65
C GLN A 518 -27.34 -0.14 -7.08
N SER A 519 -27.17 0.26 -8.34
CA SER A 519 -27.77 1.51 -8.88
C SER A 519 -29.30 1.48 -8.88
N ILE A 520 -29.91 0.33 -9.17
CA ILE A 520 -31.37 0.12 -9.09
C ILE A 520 -31.85 0.29 -7.65
N LEU A 521 -31.14 -0.34 -6.70
CA LEU A 521 -31.44 -0.24 -5.27
C LEU A 521 -31.37 1.21 -4.78
N VAL A 522 -30.30 1.94 -5.12
CA VAL A 522 -30.11 3.35 -4.75
C VAL A 522 -31.28 4.20 -5.23
N THR A 523 -31.61 4.12 -6.54
CA THR A 523 -32.71 4.89 -7.13
C THR A 523 -34.06 4.54 -6.50
N ALA A 524 -34.34 3.25 -6.29
CA ALA A 524 -35.61 2.80 -5.72
C ALA A 524 -35.80 3.27 -4.27
N VAL A 525 -34.74 3.24 -3.46
CA VAL A 525 -34.74 3.75 -2.08
C VAL A 525 -34.91 5.27 -2.06
N ALA A 526 -34.17 6.00 -2.91
CA ALA A 526 -34.25 7.46 -2.99
C ALA A 526 -35.69 7.94 -3.30
N ASN A 527 -36.39 7.25 -4.20
CA ASN A 527 -37.75 7.58 -4.61
C ASN A 527 -38.80 7.51 -3.48
N VAL A 528 -38.64 6.59 -2.53
CA VAL A 528 -39.62 6.41 -1.43
C VAL A 528 -39.22 7.13 -0.14
N SER A 529 -38.00 7.66 -0.08
CA SER A 529 -37.46 8.33 1.09
C SER A 529 -38.10 9.71 1.31
N LYS A 530 -38.41 10.02 2.57
CA LYS A 530 -39.05 11.29 2.97
C LYS A 530 -38.04 12.37 3.35
N GLY A 531 -36.96 11.97 4.03
CA GLY A 531 -35.89 12.85 4.47
C GLY A 531 -34.63 12.73 3.61
N PRO A 532 -33.48 13.20 4.13
CA PRO A 532 -32.21 13.18 3.40
C PRO A 532 -31.77 11.74 3.10
N VAL A 533 -31.19 11.55 1.91
CA VAL A 533 -30.62 10.29 1.44
C VAL A 533 -29.13 10.51 1.20
N ILE A 534 -28.31 9.85 2.01
CA ILE A 534 -26.86 9.93 2.00
C ILE A 534 -26.32 8.68 1.33
N LEU A 535 -25.66 8.84 0.18
CA LEU A 535 -24.97 7.77 -0.50
C LEU A 535 -23.48 7.75 -0.08
N VAL A 536 -23.05 6.66 0.54
CA VAL A 536 -21.67 6.39 0.91
C VAL A 536 -21.10 5.37 -0.08
N ILE A 537 -20.06 5.76 -0.81
CA ILE A 537 -19.31 4.90 -1.72
C ILE A 537 -18.06 4.40 -0.99
N MET A 538 -18.09 3.13 -0.58
CA MET A 538 -16.94 2.41 -0.05
C MET A 538 -16.33 1.59 -1.18
N SER A 539 -15.21 2.06 -1.70
CA SER A 539 -14.47 1.47 -2.81
C SER A 539 -13.02 1.92 -2.76
N GLY A 540 -12.12 1.14 -3.35
CA GLY A 540 -10.77 1.60 -3.67
C GLY A 540 -10.86 2.74 -4.67
N GLY A 541 -11.07 2.42 -5.95
CA GLY A 541 -11.15 3.42 -7.01
C GLY A 541 -12.48 4.16 -7.10
N GLY A 542 -12.48 5.26 -7.87
CA GLY A 542 -13.68 6.02 -8.19
C GLY A 542 -14.68 5.23 -9.06
N MET A 543 -15.94 5.63 -9.02
CA MET A 543 -17.03 4.98 -9.75
C MET A 543 -17.92 5.99 -10.50
N ASP A 544 -18.45 5.60 -11.65
CA ASP A 544 -19.46 6.37 -12.35
C ASP A 544 -20.80 6.29 -11.59
N VAL A 545 -21.05 7.35 -10.82
CA VAL A 545 -22.28 7.58 -10.07
C VAL A 545 -23.04 8.81 -10.60
N GLN A 546 -22.90 9.14 -11.89
CA GLN A 546 -23.58 10.30 -12.49
C GLN A 546 -25.09 10.28 -12.21
N PHE A 547 -25.72 9.10 -12.31
CA PHE A 547 -27.14 8.90 -12.00
C PHE A 547 -27.52 9.40 -10.60
N ALA A 548 -26.64 9.21 -9.61
CA ALA A 548 -26.88 9.63 -8.24
C ALA A 548 -26.48 11.09 -7.99
N LYS A 549 -25.44 11.57 -8.69
CA LYS A 549 -25.02 12.98 -8.67
C LYS A 549 -26.15 13.87 -9.18
N ASP A 550 -26.86 13.47 -10.22
CA ASP A 550 -27.94 14.26 -10.84
C ASP A 550 -29.29 14.12 -10.13
N ASP A 551 -29.50 13.08 -9.33
CA ASP A 551 -30.75 12.87 -8.60
C ASP A 551 -30.88 13.86 -7.42
N PRO A 552 -31.88 14.77 -7.41
CA PRO A 552 -32.08 15.71 -6.30
C PRO A 552 -32.53 15.03 -5.00
N LYS A 553 -33.03 13.78 -5.05
CA LYS A 553 -33.39 13.01 -3.84
C LYS A 553 -32.17 12.50 -3.09
N ILE A 554 -31.03 12.33 -3.76
CA ILE A 554 -29.76 11.96 -3.14
C ILE A 554 -29.08 13.24 -2.69
N THR A 555 -29.31 13.60 -1.43
CA THR A 555 -28.94 14.89 -0.88
C THR A 555 -27.45 14.99 -0.55
N SER A 556 -26.78 13.87 -0.29
CA SER A 556 -25.34 13.83 -0.04
C SER A 556 -24.66 12.62 -0.65
N ILE A 557 -23.40 12.80 -1.08
CA ILE A 557 -22.52 11.73 -1.56
C ILE A 557 -21.19 11.83 -0.83
N LEU A 558 -20.75 10.72 -0.21
CA LEU A 558 -19.45 10.55 0.43
C LEU A 558 -18.67 9.47 -0.30
N TRP A 559 -17.38 9.68 -0.54
CA TRP A 559 -16.43 8.60 -0.83
C TRP A 559 -15.55 8.37 0.41
N VAL A 560 -15.40 7.11 0.79
CA VAL A 560 -14.75 6.73 2.05
C VAL A 560 -13.59 5.77 1.86
N GLY A 561 -13.16 5.55 0.61
CA GLY A 561 -12.09 4.60 0.31
C GLY A 561 -12.36 3.21 0.91
N PHE A 562 -11.29 2.59 1.40
CA PHE A 562 -11.35 1.54 2.43
C PHE A 562 -10.85 2.14 3.77
N PRO A 563 -11.76 2.45 4.72
CA PRO A 563 -11.50 3.37 5.82
C PRO A 563 -10.80 2.78 7.07
N GLY A 564 -10.23 1.59 6.99
CA GLY A 564 -9.47 0.97 8.06
C GLY A 564 -10.32 0.44 9.21
N GLU A 565 -9.66 0.08 10.32
CA GLU A 565 -10.28 -0.64 11.44
C GLU A 565 -11.37 0.17 12.18
N ALA A 566 -11.19 1.49 12.24
CA ALA A 566 -12.12 2.44 12.86
C ALA A 566 -13.07 3.11 11.86
N GLY A 567 -13.12 2.63 10.61
CA GLY A 567 -13.81 3.30 9.52
C GLY A 567 -15.29 3.57 9.76
N GLY A 568 -16.01 2.64 10.38
CA GLY A 568 -17.42 2.87 10.72
C GLY A 568 -17.65 4.00 11.72
N ALA A 569 -16.72 4.19 12.66
CA ALA A 569 -16.77 5.30 13.61
C ALA A 569 -16.47 6.64 12.93
N ALA A 570 -15.48 6.68 12.02
CA ALA A 570 -15.17 7.89 11.23
C ALA A 570 -16.32 8.29 10.29
N ILE A 571 -16.97 7.32 9.64
CA ILE A 571 -18.17 7.55 8.81
C ILE A 571 -19.29 8.19 9.65
N ALA A 572 -19.52 7.70 10.87
CA ALA A 572 -20.50 8.26 11.77
C ALA A 572 -20.11 9.68 12.22
N ASP A 573 -18.83 9.94 12.51
CA ASP A 573 -18.34 11.27 12.91
C ASP A 573 -18.63 12.31 11.85
N VAL A 574 -18.41 11.98 10.58
CA VAL A 574 -18.75 12.84 9.45
C VAL A 574 -20.26 13.01 9.36
N ILE A 575 -21.03 11.92 9.23
CA ILE A 575 -22.48 11.97 9.02
C ILE A 575 -23.21 12.77 10.11
N PHE A 576 -22.79 12.68 11.37
CA PHE A 576 -23.41 13.41 12.48
C PHE A 576 -22.72 14.74 12.83
N GLY A 577 -21.67 15.13 12.10
CA GLY A 577 -20.98 16.39 12.31
C GLY A 577 -20.14 16.47 13.58
N TYR A 578 -19.73 15.33 14.14
CA TYR A 578 -18.66 15.27 15.15
C TYR A 578 -17.29 15.58 14.52
N TYR A 579 -17.18 15.42 13.21
CA TYR A 579 -16.05 15.86 12.40
C TYR A 579 -16.52 16.62 11.17
N ASN A 580 -15.80 17.67 10.79
CA ASN A 580 -16.04 18.42 9.56
C ASN A 580 -15.14 17.86 8.43
N PRO A 581 -15.70 17.21 7.40
CA PRO A 581 -14.89 16.56 6.37
C PRO A 581 -13.99 17.57 5.65
N SER A 582 -12.75 17.14 5.41
CA SER A 582 -11.69 17.92 4.78
C SER A 582 -10.99 17.20 3.63
N GLY A 583 -11.28 15.90 3.46
CA GLY A 583 -10.68 15.08 2.42
C GLY A 583 -10.96 15.61 1.02
N ARG A 584 -10.03 15.37 0.11
CA ARG A 584 -10.13 15.71 -1.32
C ARG A 584 -9.81 14.50 -2.16
N LEU A 585 -10.42 14.38 -3.34
CA LEU A 585 -10.15 13.24 -4.22
C LEU A 585 -8.69 13.25 -4.71
N PRO A 586 -7.92 12.19 -4.48
CA PRO A 586 -6.57 12.03 -5.03
C PRO A 586 -6.57 11.41 -6.44
N MET A 587 -7.75 11.28 -7.05
CA MET A 587 -7.96 10.69 -8.37
C MET A 587 -9.18 11.31 -9.07
N THR A 588 -9.21 11.24 -10.39
CA THR A 588 -10.34 11.67 -11.19
C THR A 588 -11.42 10.58 -11.25
N TRP A 589 -12.69 10.96 -11.04
CA TRP A 589 -13.82 10.08 -11.28
C TRP A 589 -14.32 10.25 -12.70
N TYR A 590 -14.04 9.26 -13.53
CA TYR A 590 -14.39 9.25 -14.95
C TYR A 590 -15.84 8.76 -15.17
N PRO A 591 -16.52 9.23 -16.22
CA PRO A 591 -17.72 8.56 -16.72
C PRO A 591 -17.34 7.22 -17.36
N GLN A 592 -18.25 6.23 -17.32
CA GLN A 592 -18.06 4.91 -17.94
C GLN A 592 -17.65 5.01 -19.41
N SER A 593 -18.19 6.00 -20.13
CA SER A 593 -17.87 6.27 -21.53
C SER A 593 -16.37 6.54 -21.81
N TYR A 594 -15.59 6.90 -20.79
CA TYR A 594 -14.13 7.01 -20.88
C TYR A 594 -13.48 5.64 -21.03
N VAL A 595 -13.79 4.72 -20.11
CA VAL A 595 -13.16 3.40 -20.07
C VAL A 595 -13.63 2.49 -21.21
N ASP A 596 -14.79 2.79 -21.80
CA ASP A 596 -15.29 2.14 -23.01
C ASP A 596 -14.41 2.46 -24.25
N LYS A 597 -13.78 3.64 -24.27
CA LYS A 597 -12.97 4.14 -25.40
C LYS A 597 -11.47 3.97 -25.19
N VAL A 598 -11.00 4.10 -23.96
CA VAL A 598 -9.57 4.09 -23.64
C VAL A 598 -9.17 2.72 -23.12
N PRO A 599 -8.30 1.96 -23.82
CA PRO A 599 -7.80 0.69 -23.30
C PRO A 599 -6.77 0.91 -22.18
N MET A 600 -6.76 0.06 -21.13
CA MET A 600 -5.76 0.17 -20.04
C MET A 600 -4.32 0.04 -20.56
N THR A 601 -4.12 -0.65 -21.67
CA THR A 601 -2.80 -0.90 -22.27
C THR A 601 -2.18 0.31 -22.95
N ASN A 602 -2.95 1.37 -23.24
CA ASN A 602 -2.39 2.61 -23.78
C ASN A 602 -1.74 3.43 -22.66
N MET A 603 -0.40 3.45 -22.63
CA MET A 603 0.39 4.12 -21.60
C MET A 603 0.58 5.63 -21.82
N ASN A 604 0.19 6.18 -22.98
CA ASN A 604 0.37 7.60 -23.27
C ASN A 604 -0.41 8.46 -22.26
N MET A 605 0.21 9.48 -21.70
CA MET A 605 -0.49 10.35 -20.74
C MET A 605 -1.26 11.49 -21.42
N ARG A 606 -0.63 12.09 -22.44
CA ARG A 606 -1.11 13.29 -23.13
C ARG A 606 -2.24 12.98 -24.12
N PRO A 607 -3.20 13.90 -24.33
CA PRO A 607 -4.23 13.73 -25.35
C PRO A 607 -3.60 13.76 -26.73
N ASP A 608 -4.21 13.04 -27.67
CA ASP A 608 -3.86 13.09 -29.08
C ASP A 608 -5.14 13.35 -29.91
N PRO A 609 -5.34 14.61 -30.34
CA PRO A 609 -6.49 14.97 -31.17
C PRO A 609 -6.56 14.22 -32.51
N ALA A 610 -5.43 13.76 -33.06
CA ALA A 610 -5.42 13.05 -34.34
C ALA A 610 -6.04 11.66 -34.25
N THR A 611 -5.93 11.00 -33.09
CA THR A 611 -6.53 9.68 -32.82
C THR A 611 -7.82 9.78 -32.00
N GLY A 612 -8.19 10.97 -31.52
CA GLY A 612 -9.31 11.18 -30.60
C GLY A 612 -9.02 10.67 -29.19
N TYR A 613 -7.75 10.42 -28.86
CA TYR A 613 -7.33 9.98 -27.53
C TYR A 613 -7.45 11.16 -26.53
N PRO A 614 -8.26 11.05 -25.46
CA PRO A 614 -8.62 12.21 -24.65
C PRO A 614 -7.60 12.56 -23.56
N GLY A 615 -6.53 11.78 -23.41
CA GLY A 615 -5.56 11.88 -22.32
C GLY A 615 -5.97 11.13 -21.04
N ARG A 616 -5.09 11.16 -20.04
CA ARG A 616 -5.23 10.49 -18.74
C ARG A 616 -4.95 11.43 -17.59
N THR A 617 -5.51 11.10 -16.42
CA THR A 617 -5.40 11.87 -15.17
C THR A 617 -5.92 13.30 -15.31
N TYR A 618 -6.06 14.01 -14.20
CA TYR A 618 -6.44 15.42 -14.21
C TYR A 618 -5.45 16.32 -14.97
N ARG A 619 -4.18 15.88 -15.13
CA ARG A 619 -3.12 16.66 -15.77
C ARG A 619 -3.35 16.81 -17.28
N PHE A 620 -3.95 15.80 -17.92
CA PHE A 620 -4.00 15.73 -19.38
C PHE A 620 -5.37 15.36 -19.95
N TYR A 621 -6.28 14.83 -19.13
CA TYR A 621 -7.61 14.47 -19.61
C TYR A 621 -8.40 15.72 -20.02
N THR A 622 -8.94 15.69 -21.23
CA THR A 622 -9.69 16.82 -21.83
C THR A 622 -11.19 16.60 -21.89
N GLY A 623 -11.68 15.47 -21.38
CA GLY A 623 -13.11 15.15 -21.34
C GLY A 623 -13.80 15.56 -20.04
N SER A 624 -15.07 15.17 -19.91
CA SER A 624 -15.89 15.45 -18.72
C SER A 624 -15.59 14.51 -17.57
N THR A 625 -15.61 15.01 -16.34
CA THR A 625 -15.47 14.21 -15.10
C THR A 625 -16.77 14.17 -14.30
N ILE A 626 -17.02 13.06 -13.60
CA ILE A 626 -18.09 13.00 -12.58
C ILE A 626 -17.69 13.85 -11.39
N PHE A 627 -16.47 13.64 -10.88
CA PHE A 627 -15.78 14.48 -9.91
C PHE A 627 -14.32 14.59 -10.32
N SER A 628 -13.74 15.77 -10.19
CA SER A 628 -12.36 16.05 -10.57
C SER A 628 -11.40 15.69 -9.43
N PHE A 629 -10.14 15.43 -9.76
CA PHE A 629 -9.05 15.44 -8.77
C PHE A 629 -9.11 16.74 -7.95
N GLY A 630 -8.96 16.62 -6.63
CA GLY A 630 -9.02 17.74 -5.68
C GLY A 630 -10.42 18.12 -5.21
N ASP A 631 -11.49 17.55 -5.80
CA ASP A 631 -12.86 17.78 -5.34
C ASP A 631 -13.04 17.27 -3.90
N GLY A 632 -13.73 18.07 -3.09
CA GLY A 632 -13.99 17.80 -1.69
C GLY A 632 -14.65 19.01 -1.02
N LEU A 633 -15.82 18.80 -0.45
CA LEU A 633 -16.62 19.79 0.26
C LEU A 633 -16.35 19.73 1.77
N SER A 634 -16.68 20.83 2.44
CA SER A 634 -16.68 20.96 3.89
C SER A 634 -18.08 21.36 4.37
N TYR A 635 -18.38 21.15 5.66
CA TYR A 635 -19.55 21.74 6.32
C TYR A 635 -19.43 23.25 6.54
N SER A 636 -18.26 23.83 6.23
CA SER A 636 -18.07 25.28 6.23
C SER A 636 -17.74 25.82 4.84
N GLN A 637 -17.78 27.14 4.73
CA GLN A 637 -17.39 27.88 3.53
C GLN A 637 -16.09 28.63 3.80
N PHE A 638 -15.19 28.67 2.81
CA PHE A 638 -13.88 29.30 2.92
C PHE A 638 -13.65 30.29 1.78
N ASN A 639 -13.25 31.50 2.13
CA ASN A 639 -12.77 32.50 1.19
C ASN A 639 -11.25 32.43 1.10
N HIS A 640 -10.73 32.32 -0.11
CA HIS A 640 -9.30 32.27 -0.40
C HIS A 640 -8.87 33.61 -1.00
N HIS A 641 -7.81 34.20 -0.46
CA HIS A 641 -7.24 35.45 -0.95
C HIS A 641 -5.73 35.30 -1.15
N LEU A 642 -5.27 35.51 -2.37
CA LEU A 642 -3.84 35.57 -2.68
C LEU A 642 -3.25 36.83 -2.04
N VAL A 643 -2.38 36.63 -1.05
CA VAL A 643 -1.69 37.71 -0.33
C VAL A 643 -0.40 38.07 -1.04
N HIS A 644 0.38 37.06 -1.40
CA HIS A 644 1.66 37.20 -2.07
C HIS A 644 1.86 36.09 -3.08
N ALA A 645 2.26 36.45 -4.29
CA ALA A 645 2.88 35.57 -5.26
C ALA A 645 3.70 36.43 -6.22
N PRO A 646 4.78 35.90 -6.81
CA PRO A 646 5.46 36.60 -7.88
C PRO A 646 4.53 36.74 -9.10
N ASN A 647 4.36 37.97 -9.57
CA ASN A 647 3.65 38.25 -10.82
C ASN A 647 4.49 37.90 -12.06
N LEU A 648 5.81 37.71 -11.87
CA LEU A 648 6.77 37.35 -12.89
C LEU A 648 7.78 36.37 -12.30
N VAL A 649 7.97 35.23 -12.96
CA VAL A 649 9.02 34.27 -12.65
C VAL A 649 10.04 34.32 -13.78
N SER A 650 11.29 34.69 -13.46
CA SER A 650 12.38 34.75 -14.44
C SER A 650 13.10 33.41 -14.47
N VAL A 651 12.88 32.63 -15.53
CA VAL A 651 13.61 31.37 -15.75
C VAL A 651 14.88 31.67 -16.54
N PRO A 652 16.09 31.42 -16.00
CA PRO A 652 17.32 31.61 -16.76
C PRO A 652 17.35 30.58 -17.89
N LEU A 653 17.78 30.99 -19.09
CA LEU A 653 17.95 30.08 -20.23
C LEU A 653 19.43 29.99 -20.57
N ASP A 654 19.89 28.88 -21.15
CA ASP A 654 21.28 28.79 -21.63
C ASP A 654 21.60 29.82 -22.70
N GLU A 655 22.87 30.21 -22.83
CA GLU A 655 23.32 31.34 -23.67
C GLU A 655 22.96 31.19 -25.16
N GLY A 656 22.79 29.96 -25.64
CA GLY A 656 22.36 29.63 -27.01
C GLY A 656 20.89 29.20 -27.13
N HIS A 657 20.08 29.26 -26.07
CA HIS A 657 18.71 28.76 -26.11
C HIS A 657 17.84 29.64 -27.03
N VAL A 658 17.14 29.02 -27.98
CA VAL A 658 16.36 29.71 -29.03
C VAL A 658 15.37 30.75 -28.44
N CYS A 659 14.77 30.41 -27.29
CA CYS A 659 13.81 31.26 -26.59
C CYS A 659 14.40 32.53 -25.95
N ARG A 660 15.73 32.74 -26.00
CA ARG A 660 16.33 34.05 -25.70
C ARG A 660 16.11 35.07 -26.83
N SER A 661 15.91 34.58 -28.06
CA SER A 661 15.79 35.40 -29.28
C SER A 661 14.41 35.36 -29.93
N SER A 662 13.54 34.44 -29.50
CA SER A 662 12.18 34.27 -30.02
C SER A 662 11.18 33.97 -28.89
N LYS A 663 9.90 34.22 -29.15
CA LYS A 663 8.83 33.87 -28.21
C LYS A 663 8.54 32.37 -28.32
N CYS A 664 8.72 31.66 -27.22
CA CYS A 664 8.39 30.23 -27.12
C CYS A 664 7.16 30.01 -26.25
N ASN A 665 6.43 28.93 -26.54
CA ASN A 665 5.30 28.47 -25.73
C ASN A 665 5.73 27.55 -24.57
N SER A 666 6.95 27.03 -24.64
CA SER A 666 7.57 26.13 -23.67
C SER A 666 9.09 26.25 -23.75
N ILE A 667 9.78 25.87 -22.67
CA ILE A 667 11.24 25.84 -22.58
C ILE A 667 11.65 24.51 -21.96
N ASP A 668 12.75 23.93 -22.45
CA ASP A 668 13.37 22.77 -21.79
C ASP A 668 14.13 23.28 -20.57
N ALA A 669 13.56 23.07 -19.39
CA ALA A 669 14.20 23.45 -18.14
C ALA A 669 14.88 22.22 -17.55
N ILE A 670 16.22 22.21 -17.57
CA ILE A 670 17.02 21.22 -16.84
C ILE A 670 17.05 21.57 -15.35
N GLU A 671 17.29 20.58 -14.49
CA GLU A 671 17.26 20.73 -13.03
C GLU A 671 18.15 21.90 -12.53
N GLU A 672 19.28 22.15 -13.22
CA GLU A 672 20.20 23.25 -12.92
C GLU A 672 19.60 24.64 -13.17
N THR A 673 18.77 24.79 -14.22
CA THR A 673 17.99 25.99 -14.52
C THR A 673 16.96 26.30 -13.43
N CYS A 674 16.43 25.27 -12.77
CA CYS A 674 15.37 25.37 -11.78
C CYS A 674 15.86 25.38 -10.32
N LYS A 675 17.15 25.09 -10.07
CA LYS A 675 17.72 24.91 -8.70
C LYS A 675 17.47 26.07 -7.72
N ASN A 676 17.19 27.27 -8.22
CA ASN A 676 16.89 28.46 -7.42
C ASN A 676 15.53 29.10 -7.76
N LEU A 677 14.66 28.41 -8.50
CA LEU A 677 13.32 28.88 -8.86
C LEU A 677 12.28 28.37 -7.85
N ALA A 678 12.51 28.68 -6.58
CA ALA A 678 11.52 28.52 -5.53
C ALA A 678 10.99 29.89 -5.14
N PHE A 679 9.68 30.00 -4.99
CA PHE A 679 9.02 31.20 -4.51
C PHE A 679 7.80 30.81 -3.70
N ASP A 680 7.50 31.63 -2.71
CA ASP A 680 6.36 31.38 -1.83
C ASP A 680 5.08 31.93 -2.47
N ILE A 681 4.00 31.18 -2.27
CA ILE A 681 2.64 31.63 -2.56
C ILE A 681 1.90 31.68 -1.23
N ASP A 682 1.60 32.89 -0.77
CA ASP A 682 0.86 33.11 0.46
C ASP A 682 -0.62 33.22 0.15
N LEU A 683 -1.39 32.22 0.59
CA LEU A 683 -2.84 32.22 0.52
C LEU A 683 -3.42 32.44 1.92
N ARG A 684 -4.21 33.52 2.07
CA ARG A 684 -5.06 33.69 3.25
C ARG A 684 -6.35 32.92 3.05
N VAL A 685 -6.63 31.99 3.96
CA VAL A 685 -7.87 31.22 4.00
C VAL A 685 -8.72 31.66 5.19
N LYS A 686 -9.92 32.20 4.92
CA LYS A 686 -10.85 32.65 5.96
C LYS A 686 -12.09 31.78 5.97
N ASN A 687 -12.37 31.14 7.10
CA ASN A 687 -13.65 30.47 7.33
C ASN A 687 -14.77 31.53 7.46
N VAL A 688 -15.76 31.47 6.59
CA VAL A 688 -16.91 32.39 6.52
C VAL A 688 -18.25 31.67 6.70
N GLY A 689 -18.24 30.36 6.96
CA GLY A 689 -19.44 29.58 7.20
C GLY A 689 -20.14 29.97 8.51
N LYS A 690 -21.46 29.80 8.55
CA LYS A 690 -22.30 30.14 9.71
C LYS A 690 -22.22 29.10 10.84
N ASN A 691 -21.65 27.92 10.58
CA ASN A 691 -21.57 26.82 11.54
C ASN A 691 -20.31 26.92 12.40
N GLY A 692 -20.31 27.91 13.29
CA GLY A 692 -19.53 27.86 14.51
C GLY A 692 -20.24 27.00 15.55
N ARG A 693 -20.25 25.67 15.38
CA ARG A 693 -20.21 24.80 16.56
C ARG A 693 -18.74 24.45 16.76
N LYS A 694 -18.18 25.06 17.81
CA LYS A 694 -16.85 24.75 18.32
C LYS A 694 -16.75 23.27 18.68
#